data_AF-A0A1S3WIX8-F1
#
_entry.id   AF-A0A1S3WIX8-F1
#
_cell.length_a   1.000
_cell.length_b   1.000
_cell.length_c   1.000
_cell.angle_alpha   90.00
_cell.angle_beta   90.00
_cell.angle_gamma   90.00
#
_symmetry.space_group_name_H-M   'P 1'
#
loop_
_entity.id
_entity.type
_entity.pdbx_description
1 polymer ?
#
loop_
_entity_poly.entity_id
_entity_poly.type
_entity_poly.pdbx_seq_one_letter_code
_entity_poly.pdbx_strand_id
1 'polypeptide(L)'
;MRTRWGIDSWINLSRVDPDAEVQGEVRLAVQVLEGARGRCLRCHVLQARDLAPRDSSGTSDPFARVFWGSQSLETSTIKKTRFPRWDEVLELREEPGPPAPLRVEVWDWDMVGKNDFLGMVEFPPQLLQQNPPDGWFRLLPFPKAEEDSGGSLGALRLKVRLTEDRVLPSRHYQPLTQLLMESVQQRPAEEDTTSPLALLEELTLGDCRQDLATKLVKLFLGQGLAGPFLDYLTRREVARTTDPNTLFRSNSLASKSVEQFMKLVGMPYLHEVLKPVISRIFEERKYMELDPSKIDLGRTRRISFKGSMSEEHVREASLGLLTGYLGPIVDAIVGSADHCPPAMRLAFQQLRRRVEERFPQAEHQDVKYLAISGFLFLRFFAPAILTPKLFHLREHHADPQTSRSLLLLAKAVQSIGNLGQQLGQGKELWMAPLHPFLLQSISRVRDFLDQLVDVSEAEESGCLARALVPPSVTVREGYLLKRKEEPAGLATRFAFKKRYFWLSGETLSYSKGPECQIRHSLPVAHIRAVERVDEGAFQLPHVMQVVTRAGAGGALHTTYLQCKNVNELNHWLSALRKASAPNPDKLAACHPGAFRARWTCCLHPERSAPGCSRTHSAVTLGDWSDPLDPDAEVQTVYRQLLLGRDQIRMKFLEDLSPDAAQEADPGGDSGTPEGASPTASSGQREAAARLLEVLEALDRAHEEFQQQEEGEEAPGPLRP
;
A
#
# COMPACT_ATOMS: atom_id res chain seq x y z
N MET A 1 -5.22 12.42 20.36
CA MET A 1 -5.67 12.05 18.98
C MET A 1 -6.17 13.27 18.22
N ARG A 2 -5.79 13.44 16.93
CA ARG A 2 -6.48 14.36 16.00
C ARG A 2 -6.85 13.61 14.73
N THR A 3 -7.99 12.92 14.73
CA THR A 3 -8.63 12.53 13.47
C THR A 3 -9.09 13.83 12.83
N ARG A 4 -8.28 14.42 11.94
CA ARG A 4 -8.73 15.57 11.16
C ARG A 4 -9.74 15.04 10.15
N TRP A 5 -10.99 15.48 10.29
CA TRP A 5 -12.05 15.22 9.33
C TRP A 5 -11.52 15.48 7.93
N GLY A 6 -11.47 14.42 7.12
CA GLY A 6 -11.10 14.56 5.72
C GLY A 6 -12.33 14.90 4.88
N ILE A 7 -12.07 15.31 3.64
CA ILE A 7 -13.08 15.74 2.69
C ILE A 7 -13.98 14.53 2.35
N ASP A 8 -15.30 14.62 2.55
CA ASP A 8 -16.32 13.74 1.94
C ASP A 8 -17.35 14.63 1.26
N SER A 9 -17.00 15.13 0.08
CA SER A 9 -17.84 16.06 -0.66
C SER A 9 -17.71 15.86 -2.17
N TRP A 10 -18.72 16.35 -2.89
CA TRP A 10 -18.65 16.53 -4.33
C TRP A 10 -17.74 17.73 -4.63
N ILE A 11 -16.67 17.49 -5.37
CA ILE A 11 -15.76 18.53 -5.86
C ILE A 11 -16.08 18.75 -7.34
N ASN A 12 -16.50 19.96 -7.70
CA ASN A 12 -16.77 20.30 -9.09
C ASN A 12 -15.47 20.30 -9.88
N LEU A 13 -15.52 19.72 -11.08
CA LEU A 13 -14.39 19.73 -11.99
C LEU A 13 -14.31 21.11 -12.66
N SER A 14 -13.15 21.75 -12.57
CA SER A 14 -12.84 22.99 -13.29
C SER A 14 -11.91 22.70 -14.47
N ARG A 15 -11.94 23.57 -15.50
CA ARG A 15 -10.91 23.52 -16.54
C ARG A 15 -9.57 23.82 -15.90
N VAL A 16 -8.59 22.96 -16.18
CA VAL A 16 -7.21 23.18 -15.74
C VAL A 16 -6.66 24.39 -16.50
N ASP A 17 -6.34 25.43 -15.74
CA ASP A 17 -5.61 26.59 -16.23
C ASP A 17 -4.10 26.28 -16.13
N PRO A 18 -3.32 26.41 -17.22
CA PRO A 18 -1.86 26.22 -17.17
C PRO A 18 -1.17 27.04 -16.08
N ASP A 19 -1.72 28.21 -15.72
CA ASP A 19 -1.18 29.10 -14.68
C ASP A 19 -1.57 28.68 -13.26
N ALA A 20 -2.48 27.71 -13.11
CA ALA A 20 -2.85 27.15 -11.80
C ALA A 20 -1.93 26.02 -11.33
N GLU A 21 -1.09 25.46 -12.21
CA GLU A 21 -0.11 24.43 -11.86
C GLU A 21 1.14 25.05 -11.22
N VAL A 22 1.00 25.47 -9.96
CA VAL A 22 2.08 26.08 -9.18
C VAL A 22 2.78 25.02 -8.31
N GLN A 23 4.11 25.00 -8.38
CA GLN A 23 4.98 24.13 -7.58
C GLN A 23 6.14 24.93 -6.99
N GLY A 24 6.57 24.56 -5.78
CA GLY A 24 7.83 25.02 -5.20
C GLY A 24 7.65 25.98 -4.03
N GLU A 25 8.80 26.43 -3.53
CA GLU A 25 8.89 27.35 -2.39
C GLU A 25 9.94 28.44 -2.67
N VAL A 26 9.70 29.63 -2.15
CA VAL A 26 10.63 30.76 -2.20
C VAL A 26 11.11 31.10 -0.79
N ARG A 27 12.41 31.39 -0.64
CA ARG A 27 13.01 31.85 0.61
C ARG A 27 13.15 33.37 0.58
N LEU A 28 12.48 34.02 1.51
CA LEU A 28 12.46 35.48 1.65
C LEU A 28 12.90 35.87 3.06
N ALA A 29 13.59 37.00 3.17
CA ALA A 29 13.79 37.69 4.44
C ALA A 29 13.37 39.16 4.26
N VAL A 30 12.30 39.54 4.94
CA VAL A 30 11.70 40.87 4.80
C VAL A 30 11.96 41.68 6.05
N GLN A 31 12.32 42.94 5.87
CA GLN A 31 12.52 43.89 6.96
C GLN A 31 11.81 45.20 6.61
N VAL A 32 11.13 45.78 7.59
CA VAL A 32 10.56 47.13 7.47
C VAL A 32 11.44 48.05 8.31
N LEU A 33 12.09 49.00 7.65
CA LEU A 33 13.00 49.97 8.27
C LEU A 33 12.30 51.32 8.36
N GLU A 34 12.33 51.95 9.53
CA GLU A 34 11.87 53.33 9.71
C GLU A 34 13.06 54.29 9.59
N GLY A 35 12.95 55.31 8.73
CA GLY A 35 13.99 56.31 8.54
C GLY A 35 13.44 57.73 8.39
N ALA A 36 14.34 58.70 8.32
CA ALA A 36 14.01 60.13 8.22
C ALA A 36 13.21 60.52 6.95
N ARG A 37 13.09 59.61 5.97
CA ARG A 37 12.36 59.79 4.71
C ARG A 37 11.11 58.92 4.61
N GLY A 38 10.65 58.32 5.71
CA GLY A 38 9.51 57.40 5.76
C GLY A 38 9.94 55.93 5.95
N ARG A 39 8.98 55.01 5.89
CA ARG A 39 9.23 53.57 5.99
C ARG A 39 9.76 53.00 4.68
N CYS A 40 10.69 52.06 4.78
CA CYS A 40 11.27 51.36 3.64
C CYS A 40 11.15 49.86 3.86
N LEU A 41 10.60 49.15 2.87
CA LEU A 41 10.52 47.70 2.86
C LEU A 41 11.74 47.15 2.13
N ARG A 42 12.54 46.38 2.84
CA ARG A 42 13.69 45.65 2.30
C ARG A 42 13.29 44.18 2.18
N CYS A 43 13.14 43.70 0.95
CA CYS A 43 12.85 42.30 0.65
C CYS A 43 14.11 41.63 0.11
N HIS A 44 14.74 40.77 0.89
CA HIS A 44 15.83 39.91 0.45
C HIS A 44 15.25 38.65 -0.19
N VAL A 45 15.37 38.55 -1.50
CA VAL A 45 14.95 37.39 -2.29
C VAL A 45 16.16 36.45 -2.41
N LEU A 46 16.23 35.45 -1.53
CA LEU A 46 17.42 34.60 -1.44
C LEU A 46 17.46 33.56 -2.55
N GLN A 47 16.47 32.67 -2.59
CA GLN A 47 16.46 31.52 -3.48
C GLN A 47 15.05 30.92 -3.58
N ALA A 48 14.81 30.11 -4.62
CA ALA A 48 13.64 29.25 -4.70
C ALA A 48 14.04 27.80 -4.97
N ARG A 49 13.13 26.86 -4.71
CA ARG A 49 13.35 25.42 -4.93
C ARG A 49 12.11 24.72 -5.46
N ASP A 50 12.36 23.64 -6.19
CA ASP A 50 11.34 22.75 -6.75
C ASP A 50 10.28 23.49 -7.60
N LEU A 51 10.71 24.52 -8.35
CA LEU A 51 9.83 25.28 -9.25
C LEU A 51 9.24 24.40 -10.35
N ALA A 52 8.06 24.74 -10.88
CA ALA A 52 7.47 24.00 -12.00
C ALA A 52 8.36 24.08 -13.26
N PRO A 53 8.55 22.99 -14.02
CA PRO A 53 9.27 23.03 -15.28
C PRO A 53 8.35 23.59 -16.38
N ARG A 54 8.70 24.74 -16.95
CA ARG A 54 7.92 25.36 -18.05
C ARG A 54 8.62 25.23 -19.40
N ASP A 55 9.94 25.14 -19.41
CA ASP A 55 10.69 24.89 -20.63
C ASP A 55 10.52 23.45 -21.14
N SER A 56 10.56 23.29 -22.46
CA SER A 56 10.74 21.98 -23.13
C SER A 56 12.01 21.22 -22.69
N SER A 57 12.97 21.93 -22.10
CA SER A 57 14.20 21.35 -21.55
C SER A 57 13.98 20.67 -20.18
N GLY A 58 12.80 20.82 -19.56
CA GLY A 58 12.51 20.33 -18.22
C GLY A 58 13.08 21.21 -17.10
N THR A 59 13.43 22.47 -17.40
CA THR A 59 13.86 23.50 -16.45
C THR A 59 13.02 24.77 -16.60
N SER A 60 13.46 25.85 -15.97
CA SER A 60 12.94 27.21 -16.16
C SER A 60 14.10 28.21 -16.11
N ASP A 61 13.84 29.44 -16.55
CA ASP A 61 14.65 30.66 -16.43
C ASP A 61 14.02 31.63 -15.40
N PRO A 62 13.97 31.27 -14.10
CA PRO A 62 13.19 32.02 -13.11
C PRO A 62 13.76 33.41 -12.74
N PHE A 63 12.85 34.36 -12.57
CA PHE A 63 13.06 35.66 -11.91
C PHE A 63 11.91 35.97 -10.94
N ALA A 64 12.17 36.80 -9.92
CA ALA A 64 11.17 37.22 -8.96
C ALA A 64 10.84 38.71 -9.12
N ARG A 65 9.56 39.05 -8.95
CA ARG A 65 9.04 40.41 -8.96
C ARG A 65 8.37 40.71 -7.63
N VAL A 66 8.89 41.71 -6.92
CA VAL A 66 8.39 42.15 -5.61
C VAL A 66 7.54 43.39 -5.81
N PHE A 67 6.31 43.36 -5.30
CA PHE A 67 5.33 44.43 -5.34
C PHE A 67 5.04 44.95 -3.93
N TRP A 68 5.02 46.27 -3.78
CA TRP A 68 4.53 46.92 -2.57
C TRP A 68 3.83 48.23 -2.94
N GLY A 69 2.53 48.30 -2.72
CA GLY A 69 1.71 49.41 -3.24
C GLY A 69 1.67 49.40 -4.77
N SER A 70 1.96 50.54 -5.40
CA SER A 70 2.06 50.63 -6.87
C SER A 70 3.47 50.32 -7.41
N GLN A 71 4.45 50.17 -6.52
CA GLN A 71 5.85 49.95 -6.89
C GLN A 71 6.12 48.46 -7.13
N SER A 72 7.01 48.19 -8.08
CA SER A 72 7.55 46.85 -8.30
C SER A 72 9.02 46.88 -8.68
N LEU A 73 9.78 45.89 -8.21
CA LEU A 73 11.17 45.65 -8.56
C LEU A 73 11.37 44.18 -8.91
N GLU A 74 12.35 43.90 -9.77
CA GLU A 74 12.65 42.55 -10.25
C GLU A 74 14.08 42.14 -9.90
N THR A 75 14.29 40.84 -9.68
CA THR A 75 15.62 40.24 -9.58
C THR A 75 16.20 39.97 -10.96
N SER A 76 17.48 39.61 -11.01
CA SER A 76 18.05 39.01 -12.21
C SER A 76 17.40 37.67 -12.58
N THR A 77 17.44 37.33 -13.87
CA THR A 77 16.96 36.04 -14.39
C THR A 77 18.07 34.99 -14.30
N ILE A 78 17.79 33.85 -13.66
CA ILE A 78 18.74 32.74 -13.59
C ILE A 78 18.29 31.65 -14.55
N LYS A 79 19.08 31.38 -15.58
CA LYS A 79 18.68 30.47 -16.65
C LYS A 79 18.86 28.99 -16.31
N LYS A 80 17.98 28.15 -16.85
CA LYS A 80 18.05 26.68 -16.88
C LYS A 80 18.18 26.04 -15.51
N THR A 81 17.35 26.47 -14.56
CA THR A 81 17.34 25.98 -13.19
C THR A 81 15.94 25.97 -12.60
N ARG A 82 15.65 24.98 -11.78
CA ARG A 82 14.45 24.93 -10.92
C ARG A 82 14.76 25.30 -9.47
N PHE A 83 16.02 25.63 -9.20
CA PHE A 83 16.59 25.95 -7.90
C PHE A 83 17.43 27.24 -7.99
N PRO A 84 16.83 28.38 -8.39
CA PRO A 84 17.56 29.64 -8.51
C PRO A 84 18.06 30.15 -7.16
N ARG A 85 19.23 30.77 -7.17
CA ARG A 85 19.82 31.52 -6.05
C ARG A 85 20.11 32.93 -6.50
N TRP A 86 19.19 33.86 -6.23
CA TRP A 86 19.34 35.27 -6.60
C TRP A 86 20.24 35.99 -5.61
N ASP A 87 19.97 35.82 -4.30
CA ASP A 87 20.66 36.54 -3.22
C ASP A 87 20.60 38.08 -3.41
N GLU A 88 19.46 38.58 -3.86
CA GLU A 88 19.25 39.98 -4.22
C GLU A 88 18.34 40.69 -3.22
N VAL A 89 18.70 41.93 -2.85
CA VAL A 89 17.93 42.75 -1.92
C VAL A 89 17.22 43.86 -2.68
N LEU A 90 15.88 43.83 -2.67
CA LEU A 90 15.03 44.81 -3.32
C LEU A 90 14.44 45.77 -2.27
N GLU A 91 14.65 47.07 -2.46
CA GLU A 91 14.21 48.11 -1.52
C GLU A 91 13.10 48.95 -2.14
N LEU A 92 11.92 48.91 -1.53
CA LEU A 92 10.75 49.69 -1.93
C LEU A 92 10.43 50.71 -0.84
N ARG A 93 9.91 51.88 -1.21
CA ARG A 93 9.59 52.97 -0.27
C ARG A 93 8.10 53.10 -0.11
N GLU A 94 7.65 53.38 1.11
CA GLU A 94 6.23 53.51 1.39
C GLU A 94 5.63 54.68 0.62
N GLU A 95 4.50 54.42 -0.05
CA GLU A 95 3.71 55.44 -0.73
C GLU A 95 2.61 55.97 0.20
N PRO A 96 2.24 57.26 0.08
CA PRO A 96 1.13 57.81 0.83
C PRO A 96 -0.19 57.11 0.42
N GLY A 97 -0.84 56.44 1.37
CA GLY A 97 -2.06 55.66 1.12
C GLY A 97 -2.39 54.66 2.23
N PRO A 98 -3.42 53.83 2.04
CA PRO A 98 -3.69 52.72 2.96
C PRO A 98 -2.53 51.71 2.95
N PRO A 99 -2.27 51.00 4.07
CA PRO A 99 -1.23 49.99 4.13
C PRO A 99 -1.40 48.92 3.03
N ALA A 100 -0.39 48.78 2.17
CA ALA A 100 -0.43 47.83 1.06
C ALA A 100 0.20 46.48 1.44
N PRO A 101 -0.36 45.35 0.96
CA PRO A 101 0.27 44.04 1.15
C PRO A 101 1.59 43.96 0.36
N LEU A 102 2.50 43.12 0.83
CA LEU A 102 3.70 42.74 0.07
C LEU A 102 3.36 41.52 -0.77
N ARG A 103 3.53 41.61 -2.09
CA ARG A 103 3.33 40.48 -3.00
C ARG A 103 4.64 40.15 -3.70
N VAL A 104 5.02 38.89 -3.72
CA VAL A 104 6.20 38.41 -4.44
C VAL A 104 5.74 37.37 -5.45
N GLU A 105 5.98 37.63 -6.72
CA GLU A 105 5.64 36.74 -7.83
C GLU A 105 6.93 36.14 -8.41
N VAL A 106 6.90 34.88 -8.79
CA VAL A 106 7.99 34.18 -9.47
C VAL A 106 7.51 33.81 -10.87
N TRP A 107 8.36 34.07 -11.86
CA TRP A 107 8.03 33.96 -13.27
C TRP A 107 9.15 33.24 -14.01
N ASP A 108 8.80 32.49 -15.03
CA ASP A 108 9.76 31.98 -16.00
C ASP A 108 9.96 33.00 -17.13
N TRP A 109 11.21 33.34 -17.43
CA TRP A 109 11.51 34.27 -18.50
C TRP A 109 11.57 33.56 -19.85
N ASP A 110 10.70 33.97 -20.78
CA ASP A 110 10.69 33.44 -22.14
C ASP A 110 11.22 34.46 -23.14
N MET A 111 12.16 34.02 -23.98
CA MET A 111 12.68 34.87 -25.06
C MET A 111 11.62 35.22 -26.11
N VAL A 112 10.61 34.35 -26.28
CA VAL A 112 9.55 34.49 -27.28
C VAL A 112 8.21 34.15 -26.64
N GLY A 113 7.37 35.17 -26.41
CA GLY A 113 6.03 34.98 -25.86
C GLY A 113 5.80 35.78 -24.58
N LYS A 114 4.81 35.36 -23.80
CA LYS A 114 4.59 35.84 -22.43
C LYS A 114 5.36 34.93 -21.48
N ASN A 115 5.93 35.52 -20.44
CA ASN A 115 6.57 34.78 -19.35
C ASN A 115 5.54 33.89 -18.65
N ASP A 116 5.91 32.63 -18.39
CA ASP A 116 5.05 31.69 -17.68
C ASP A 116 5.06 31.94 -16.17
N PHE A 117 3.88 31.88 -15.55
CA PHE A 117 3.76 32.06 -14.11
C PHE A 117 4.24 30.82 -13.35
N LEU A 118 5.13 31.02 -12.37
CA LEU A 118 5.66 29.95 -11.51
C LEU A 118 5.06 29.96 -10.10
N GLY A 119 4.38 31.04 -9.71
CA GLY A 119 3.65 31.14 -8.44
C GLY A 119 3.90 32.45 -7.69
N MET A 120 3.12 32.70 -6.63
CA MET A 120 3.25 33.90 -5.81
C MET A 120 3.10 33.63 -4.32
N VAL A 121 3.54 34.59 -3.51
CA VAL A 121 3.22 34.71 -2.09
C VAL A 121 2.76 36.13 -1.81
N GLU A 122 1.79 36.28 -0.91
CA GLU A 122 1.27 37.59 -0.50
C GLU A 122 1.21 37.65 1.02
N PHE A 123 1.68 38.77 1.57
CA PHE A 123 1.74 39.01 3.00
C PHE A 123 0.91 40.25 3.35
N PRO A 124 -0.07 40.13 4.27
CA PRO A 124 -0.92 41.24 4.64
C PRO A 124 -0.12 42.31 5.42
N PRO A 125 -0.52 43.60 5.34
CA PRO A 125 0.23 44.69 5.97
C PRO A 125 0.45 44.52 7.48
N GLN A 126 -0.49 43.89 8.18
CA GLN A 126 -0.42 43.65 9.62
C GLN A 126 0.73 42.72 9.99
N LEU A 127 0.96 41.68 9.17
CA LEU A 127 2.05 40.73 9.36
C LEU A 127 3.41 41.43 9.21
N LEU A 128 3.55 42.28 8.20
CA LEU A 128 4.79 43.01 7.92
C LEU A 128 5.23 43.92 9.09
N GLN A 129 4.29 44.41 9.89
CA GLN A 129 4.57 45.28 11.04
C GLN A 129 4.88 44.51 12.32
N GLN A 130 4.21 43.37 12.54
CA GLN A 130 4.34 42.61 13.78
C GLN A 130 5.45 41.58 13.71
N ASN A 131 5.48 40.79 12.64
CA ASN A 131 6.41 39.68 12.43
C ASN A 131 6.78 39.62 10.95
N PRO A 132 7.78 40.42 10.52
CA PRO A 132 8.24 40.43 9.14
C PRO A 132 8.61 39.00 8.67
N PRO A 133 8.18 38.58 7.47
CA PRO A 133 8.40 37.22 7.01
C PRO A 133 9.89 36.92 6.77
N ASP A 134 10.42 35.93 7.49
CA ASP A 134 11.75 35.34 7.27
C ASP A 134 11.64 33.82 7.25
N GLY A 135 11.88 33.22 6.09
CA GLY A 135 11.81 31.77 5.95
C GLY A 135 11.45 31.30 4.54
N TRP A 136 11.01 30.03 4.46
CA TRP A 136 10.51 29.41 3.24
C TRP A 136 8.99 29.54 3.15
N PHE A 137 8.50 29.98 2.00
CA PHE A 137 7.09 30.18 1.73
C PHE A 137 6.67 29.40 0.49
N ARG A 138 5.59 28.65 0.61
CA ARG A 138 5.03 27.87 -0.50
C ARG A 138 4.39 28.80 -1.53
N LEU A 139 4.76 28.62 -2.78
CA LEU A 139 4.17 29.37 -3.90
C LEU A 139 2.71 28.94 -4.10
N LEU A 140 1.86 29.92 -4.39
CA LEU A 140 0.43 29.75 -4.62
C LEU A 140 0.05 30.24 -6.03
N PRO A 141 -1.01 29.69 -6.65
CA PRO A 141 -1.60 30.26 -7.85
C PRO A 141 -2.21 31.63 -7.55
N PHE A 142 -2.47 32.43 -8.59
CA PHE A 142 -3.22 33.68 -8.42
C PHE A 142 -4.59 33.38 -7.78
N PRO A 143 -5.04 34.20 -6.79
CA PRO A 143 -6.40 34.12 -6.30
C PRO A 143 -7.35 34.49 -7.44
N LYS A 144 -8.07 33.51 -7.98
CA LYS A 144 -9.12 33.77 -8.97
C LYS A 144 -10.28 34.46 -8.26
N ALA A 145 -10.78 35.55 -8.82
CA ALA A 145 -12.14 36.00 -8.54
C ALA A 145 -13.08 34.83 -8.92
N GLU A 146 -14.08 34.56 -8.10
CA GLU A 146 -15.12 33.57 -8.38
C GLU A 146 -15.98 33.98 -9.59
N GLU A 147 -15.41 34.05 -10.78
CA GLU A 147 -16.14 34.25 -12.02
C GLU A 147 -15.53 33.33 -13.08
N ASP A 148 -16.09 32.12 -13.18
CA ASP A 148 -16.29 31.50 -14.49
C ASP A 148 -17.42 30.46 -14.42
N SER A 149 -18.61 30.98 -14.66
CA SER A 149 -19.84 30.31 -15.04
C SER A 149 -19.68 29.63 -16.39
N GLY A 150 -18.82 28.61 -16.47
CA GLY A 150 -18.40 27.97 -17.72
C GLY A 150 -18.70 26.47 -17.81
N GLY A 151 -19.96 26.06 -17.62
CA GLY A 151 -20.46 24.70 -17.89
C GLY A 151 -19.97 23.61 -16.94
N SER A 152 -20.90 22.88 -16.32
CA SER A 152 -20.58 21.74 -15.45
C SER A 152 -19.81 20.66 -16.22
N LEU A 153 -18.52 20.49 -15.92
CA LEU A 153 -17.69 19.37 -16.40
C LEU A 153 -17.98 18.07 -15.61
N GLY A 154 -18.99 18.09 -14.72
CA GLY A 154 -19.27 17.05 -13.74
C GLY A 154 -18.63 17.35 -12.38
N ALA A 155 -18.89 16.47 -11.42
CA ALA A 155 -18.33 16.54 -10.08
C ALA A 155 -17.75 15.18 -9.68
N LEU A 156 -16.66 15.20 -8.91
CA LEU A 156 -16.03 14.02 -8.34
C LEU A 156 -16.33 13.98 -6.84
N ARG A 157 -17.01 12.93 -6.37
CA ARG A 157 -17.13 12.71 -4.93
C ARG A 157 -15.81 12.14 -4.39
N LEU A 158 -15.12 12.91 -3.58
CA LEU A 158 -13.88 12.48 -2.95
C LEU A 158 -14.13 12.25 -1.47
N LYS A 159 -13.77 11.05 -1.00
CA LYS A 159 -13.66 10.71 0.42
C LYS A 159 -12.20 10.51 0.77
N VAL A 160 -11.60 11.51 1.42
CA VAL A 160 -10.22 11.49 1.89
C VAL A 160 -10.24 11.26 3.39
N ARG A 161 -9.36 10.40 3.90
CA ARG A 161 -9.15 10.21 5.34
C ARG A 161 -7.66 10.35 5.62
N LEU A 162 -7.28 11.33 6.42
CA LEU A 162 -5.93 11.42 6.96
C LEU A 162 -5.91 10.75 8.32
N THR A 163 -5.06 9.74 8.48
CA THR A 163 -4.81 9.10 9.77
C THR A 163 -3.34 9.24 10.07
N GLU A 164 -3.03 9.88 11.20
CA GLU A 164 -1.66 10.05 11.68
C GLU A 164 -1.41 8.99 12.75
N ASP A 165 -0.52 8.06 12.43
CA ASP A 165 -0.19 6.94 13.29
C ASP A 165 1.22 7.11 13.86
N ARG A 166 1.30 7.23 15.18
CA ARG A 166 2.57 7.28 15.92
C ARG A 166 2.94 5.87 16.34
N VAL A 167 4.10 5.38 15.90
CA VAL A 167 4.63 4.06 16.25
C VAL A 167 5.78 4.28 17.25
N LEU A 168 5.62 3.78 18.48
CA LEU A 168 6.63 3.87 19.52
C LEU A 168 7.76 2.85 19.30
N PRO A 169 8.92 3.00 19.96
CA PRO A 169 9.95 1.97 19.94
C PRO A 169 9.45 0.61 20.44
N SER A 170 9.98 -0.48 19.87
CA SER A 170 9.51 -1.87 20.09
C SER A 170 9.36 -2.28 21.56
N ARG A 171 10.20 -1.74 22.45
CA ARG A 171 10.16 -2.00 23.91
C ARG A 171 8.79 -1.73 24.53
N HIS A 172 8.05 -0.74 24.02
CA HIS A 172 6.73 -0.39 24.53
C HIS A 172 5.66 -1.39 24.07
N TYR A 173 5.83 -1.98 22.88
CA TYR A 173 4.89 -2.95 22.30
C TYR A 173 5.12 -4.40 22.74
N GLN A 174 6.29 -4.71 23.34
CA GLN A 174 6.62 -6.06 23.79
C GLN A 174 5.57 -6.69 24.72
N PRO A 175 5.03 -6.00 25.76
CA PRO A 175 4.04 -6.60 26.66
C PRO A 175 2.76 -7.04 25.94
N LEU A 176 2.26 -6.20 25.02
CA LEU A 176 1.09 -6.54 24.21
C LEU A 176 1.37 -7.69 23.26
N THR A 177 2.55 -7.69 22.65
CA THR A 177 2.99 -8.75 21.73
C THR A 177 3.08 -10.09 22.46
N GLN A 178 3.71 -10.12 23.64
CA GLN A 178 3.82 -11.33 24.47
C GLN A 178 2.45 -11.86 24.89
N LEU A 179 1.54 -10.99 25.34
CA LEU A 179 0.19 -11.38 25.73
C LEU A 179 -0.59 -12.04 24.58
N LEU A 180 -0.43 -11.54 23.36
CA LEU A 180 -1.03 -12.15 22.16
C LEU A 180 -0.36 -13.48 21.80
N MET A 181 0.95 -13.62 21.99
CA MET A 181 1.69 -14.86 21.73
C MET A 181 1.35 -15.98 22.72
N GLU A 182 1.23 -15.66 24.00
CA GLU A 182 0.83 -16.61 25.06
C GLU A 182 -0.47 -17.32 24.69
N SER A 183 -1.42 -16.59 24.10
CA SER A 183 -2.72 -17.11 23.64
C SER A 183 -2.59 -18.23 22.60
N VAL A 184 -1.44 -18.35 21.94
CA VAL A 184 -1.19 -19.28 20.83
C VAL A 184 -0.19 -20.37 21.22
N GLN A 185 0.75 -20.09 22.13
CA GLN A 185 1.85 -20.99 22.49
C GLN A 185 1.56 -21.92 23.68
N GLN A 186 0.61 -21.59 24.56
CA GLN A 186 0.32 -22.38 25.76
C GLN A 186 -1.20 -22.53 25.96
N ARG A 187 -1.74 -23.76 25.81
CA ARG A 187 -2.73 -24.43 26.70
C ARG A 187 -3.62 -25.50 26.01
N PRO A 188 -4.22 -26.43 26.80
CA PRO A 188 -5.14 -27.48 26.32
C PRO A 188 -6.48 -26.92 25.84
N ALA A 189 -7.20 -27.71 25.02
CA ALA A 189 -8.42 -27.36 24.29
C ALA A 189 -9.65 -26.90 25.11
N GLU A 190 -9.60 -26.92 26.45
CA GLU A 190 -10.74 -26.60 27.32
C GLU A 190 -10.81 -25.12 27.75
N GLU A 191 -9.76 -24.31 27.54
CA GLU A 191 -9.68 -22.90 28.00
C GLU A 191 -9.64 -21.85 26.86
N ASP A 192 -9.90 -22.25 25.61
CA ASP A 192 -9.82 -21.40 24.39
C ASP A 192 -10.82 -20.21 24.37
N THR A 193 -11.76 -20.14 25.31
CA THR A 193 -12.72 -19.03 25.48
C THR A 193 -12.18 -17.88 26.35
N THR A 194 -11.06 -18.07 27.03
CA THR A 194 -10.51 -17.13 28.02
C THR A 194 -9.33 -16.29 27.51
N SER A 195 -8.89 -16.46 26.26
CA SER A 195 -7.67 -15.78 25.80
C SER A 195 -7.91 -14.32 25.35
N PRO A 196 -6.88 -13.45 25.44
CA PRO A 196 -6.88 -12.11 24.85
C PRO A 196 -7.27 -12.07 23.36
N LEU A 197 -6.87 -13.08 22.57
CA LEU A 197 -7.27 -13.21 21.16
C LEU A 197 -8.76 -13.55 21.00
N ALA A 198 -9.34 -14.34 21.91
CA ALA A 198 -10.77 -14.64 21.91
C ALA A 198 -11.60 -13.37 22.19
N LEU A 199 -11.16 -12.56 23.17
CA LEU A 199 -11.78 -11.28 23.49
C LEU A 199 -11.72 -10.32 22.29
N LEU A 200 -10.56 -10.23 21.64
CA LEU A 200 -10.37 -9.42 20.44
C LEU A 200 -11.35 -9.82 19.32
N GLU A 201 -11.53 -11.12 19.06
CA GLU A 201 -12.47 -11.61 18.05
C GLU A 201 -13.92 -11.20 18.34
N GLU A 202 -14.36 -11.28 19.61
CA GLU A 202 -15.71 -10.90 20.01
C GLU A 202 -16.01 -9.41 19.84
N LEU A 203 -15.00 -8.56 20.04
CA LEU A 203 -15.14 -7.09 20.01
C LEU A 203 -15.00 -6.52 18.60
N THR A 204 -14.44 -7.30 17.67
CA THR A 204 -14.15 -6.80 16.33
C THR A 204 -15.43 -6.68 15.50
N LEU A 205 -15.86 -5.43 15.25
CA LEU A 205 -16.93 -5.10 14.32
C LEU A 205 -16.65 -5.65 12.91
N GLY A 206 -17.71 -6.05 12.20
CA GLY A 206 -17.60 -6.72 10.90
C GLY A 206 -16.78 -5.96 9.85
N ASP A 207 -16.82 -4.63 9.89
CA ASP A 207 -16.14 -3.76 8.92
C ASP A 207 -14.61 -3.68 9.11
N CYS A 208 -14.12 -3.95 10.32
CA CYS A 208 -12.68 -3.89 10.66
C CYS A 208 -12.00 -5.27 10.66
N ARG A 209 -12.77 -6.36 10.55
CA ARG A 209 -12.28 -7.74 10.71
C ARG A 209 -11.23 -8.16 9.69
N GLN A 210 -11.37 -7.68 8.46
CA GLN A 210 -10.42 -7.92 7.38
C GLN A 210 -9.06 -7.24 7.64
N ASP A 211 -9.09 -5.99 8.09
CA ASP A 211 -7.86 -5.25 8.40
C ASP A 211 -7.17 -5.91 9.59
N LEU A 212 -7.90 -6.16 10.69
CA LEU A 212 -7.36 -6.84 11.86
C LEU A 212 -6.74 -8.21 11.54
N ALA A 213 -7.42 -9.04 10.74
CA ALA A 213 -6.87 -10.32 10.28
C ALA A 213 -5.53 -10.13 9.55
N THR A 214 -5.43 -9.11 8.69
CA THR A 214 -4.18 -8.78 7.98
C THR A 214 -3.08 -8.42 8.97
N LYS A 215 -3.38 -7.58 9.97
CA LYS A 215 -2.43 -7.12 10.99
C LYS A 215 -1.93 -8.25 11.88
N LEU A 216 -2.83 -9.09 12.38
CA LEU A 216 -2.47 -10.25 13.21
C LEU A 216 -1.63 -11.26 12.43
N VAL A 217 -2.03 -11.61 11.21
CA VAL A 217 -1.27 -12.55 10.38
C VAL A 217 0.15 -12.04 10.15
N LYS A 218 0.33 -10.75 9.82
CA LYS A 218 1.65 -10.15 9.66
C LYS A 218 2.47 -10.16 10.94
N LEU A 219 1.86 -9.84 12.09
CA LEU A 219 2.51 -9.91 13.40
C LEU A 219 3.01 -11.33 13.69
N PHE A 220 2.15 -12.34 13.62
CA PHE A 220 2.52 -13.73 13.90
C PHE A 220 3.48 -14.32 12.86
N LEU A 221 3.41 -13.89 11.60
CA LEU A 221 4.42 -14.22 10.58
C LEU A 221 5.79 -13.65 10.95
N GLY A 222 5.86 -12.38 11.38
CA GLY A 222 7.11 -11.74 11.76
C GLY A 222 7.79 -12.38 12.97
N GLN A 223 7.01 -13.11 13.77
CA GLN A 223 7.46 -13.78 14.99
C GLN A 223 7.65 -15.29 14.82
N GLY A 224 7.43 -15.83 13.62
CA GLY A 224 7.56 -17.27 13.35
C GLY A 224 6.43 -18.14 13.94
N LEU A 225 5.32 -17.54 14.35
CA LEU A 225 4.21 -18.19 15.05
C LEU A 225 2.90 -18.23 14.23
N ALA A 226 2.97 -17.96 12.92
CA ALA A 226 1.79 -17.95 12.05
C ALA A 226 1.05 -19.30 11.99
N GLY A 227 1.78 -20.42 11.93
CA GLY A 227 1.19 -21.76 11.92
C GLY A 227 0.35 -22.04 13.17
N PRO A 228 0.94 -21.94 14.38
CA PRO A 228 0.20 -22.03 15.64
C PRO A 228 -1.00 -21.09 15.73
N PHE A 229 -0.86 -19.84 15.27
CA PHE A 229 -1.95 -18.85 15.29
C PHE A 229 -3.13 -19.27 14.42
N LEU A 230 -2.87 -19.77 13.21
CA LEU A 230 -3.93 -20.27 12.32
C LEU A 230 -4.57 -21.55 12.87
N ASP A 231 -3.81 -22.47 13.47
CA ASP A 231 -4.38 -23.66 14.12
C ASP A 231 -5.30 -23.27 15.28
N TYR A 232 -4.91 -22.31 16.11
CA TYR A 232 -5.74 -21.78 17.19
C TYR A 232 -7.09 -21.23 16.67
N LEU A 233 -7.06 -20.37 15.65
CA LEU A 233 -8.27 -19.77 15.07
C LEU A 233 -9.17 -20.80 14.38
N THR A 234 -8.57 -21.70 13.58
CA THR A 234 -9.32 -22.72 12.84
C THR A 234 -9.95 -23.76 13.77
N ARG A 235 -9.25 -24.18 14.82
CA ARG A 235 -9.79 -25.07 15.86
C ARG A 235 -11.04 -24.49 16.51
N ARG A 236 -11.00 -23.21 16.87
CA ARG A 236 -12.16 -22.51 17.47
C ARG A 236 -13.33 -22.38 16.51
N GLU A 237 -13.10 -22.06 15.24
CA GLU A 237 -14.19 -22.00 14.25
C GLU A 237 -14.80 -23.38 13.98
N VAL A 238 -13.97 -24.42 13.84
CA VAL A 238 -14.44 -25.81 13.65
C VAL A 238 -15.24 -26.28 14.86
N ALA A 239 -14.80 -25.99 16.09
CA ALA A 239 -15.51 -26.37 17.30
C ALA A 239 -16.88 -25.69 17.45
N ARG A 240 -17.03 -24.45 16.96
CA ARG A 240 -18.30 -23.70 16.98
C ARG A 240 -19.25 -24.10 15.85
N THR A 241 -18.76 -24.80 14.82
CA THR A 241 -19.54 -25.16 13.64
C THR A 241 -20.31 -26.46 13.90
N THR A 242 -21.64 -26.40 13.80
CA THR A 242 -22.52 -27.57 13.96
C THR A 242 -22.82 -28.26 12.63
N ASP A 243 -23.13 -27.50 11.57
CA ASP A 243 -23.38 -28.01 10.23
C ASP A 243 -22.11 -27.94 9.35
N PRO A 244 -21.59 -29.07 8.85
CA PRO A 244 -20.44 -29.11 7.95
C PRO A 244 -20.57 -28.21 6.71
N ASN A 245 -21.80 -28.02 6.20
CA ASN A 245 -22.03 -27.17 5.03
C ASN A 245 -21.86 -25.68 5.32
N THR A 246 -21.76 -25.26 6.58
CA THR A 246 -21.55 -23.85 6.96
C THR A 246 -20.08 -23.54 7.29
N LEU A 247 -19.23 -24.57 7.34
CA LEU A 247 -17.84 -24.47 7.75
C LEU A 247 -17.07 -23.47 6.88
N PHE A 248 -16.45 -22.48 7.52
CA PHE A 248 -15.73 -21.38 6.88
C PHE A 248 -16.55 -20.61 5.82
N ARG A 249 -17.88 -20.67 5.81
CA ARG A 249 -18.71 -19.84 4.90
C ARG A 249 -19.04 -18.46 5.50
N SER A 250 -18.83 -18.31 6.81
CA SER A 250 -19.08 -17.06 7.53
C SER A 250 -17.95 -16.05 7.35
N ASN A 251 -18.22 -14.76 7.62
CA ASN A 251 -17.19 -13.72 7.66
C ASN A 251 -16.47 -13.74 9.02
N SER A 252 -15.76 -14.82 9.35
CA SER A 252 -15.07 -15.01 10.63
C SER A 252 -13.63 -14.48 10.62
N LEU A 253 -13.05 -14.24 11.81
CA LEU A 253 -11.65 -13.84 11.92
C LEU A 253 -10.72 -14.95 11.41
N ALA A 254 -11.05 -16.20 11.66
CA ALA A 254 -10.34 -17.38 11.17
C ALA A 254 -10.35 -17.47 9.64
N SER A 255 -11.51 -17.42 9.00
CA SER A 255 -11.62 -17.41 7.52
C SER A 255 -10.83 -16.26 6.89
N LYS A 256 -10.89 -15.06 7.48
CA LYS A 256 -10.13 -13.90 7.01
C LYS A 256 -8.63 -14.03 7.23
N SER A 257 -8.21 -14.59 8.35
CA SER A 257 -6.79 -14.79 8.67
C SER A 257 -6.14 -15.80 7.75
N VAL A 258 -6.80 -16.94 7.47
CA VAL A 258 -6.31 -17.91 6.48
C VAL A 258 -6.24 -17.30 5.08
N GLU A 259 -7.26 -16.52 4.68
CA GLU A 259 -7.26 -15.79 3.40
C GLU A 259 -6.06 -14.82 3.31
N GLN A 260 -5.78 -14.04 4.36
CA GLN A 260 -4.65 -13.10 4.35
C GLN A 260 -3.30 -13.80 4.39
N PHE A 261 -3.19 -14.88 5.15
CA PHE A 261 -1.97 -15.69 5.19
C PHE A 261 -1.63 -16.26 3.81
N MET A 262 -2.61 -16.82 3.09
CA MET A 262 -2.39 -17.29 1.71
C MET A 262 -1.99 -16.15 0.77
N LYS A 263 -2.56 -14.96 0.93
CA LYS A 263 -2.14 -13.78 0.14
C LYS A 263 -0.76 -13.25 0.51
N LEU A 264 -0.28 -13.44 1.73
CA LEU A 264 1.06 -12.96 2.11
C LEU A 264 2.14 -13.97 1.72
N VAL A 265 1.90 -15.26 1.96
CA VAL A 265 2.89 -16.33 1.75
C VAL A 265 2.80 -16.95 0.36
N GLY A 266 1.58 -17.06 -0.19
CA GLY A 266 1.31 -17.79 -1.43
C GLY A 266 1.41 -16.98 -2.71
N MET A 267 1.60 -15.66 -2.65
CA MET A 267 1.61 -14.83 -3.87
C MET A 267 2.69 -15.20 -4.89
N PRO A 268 3.95 -15.51 -4.50
CA PRO A 268 4.94 -16.00 -5.46
C PRO A 268 4.48 -17.29 -6.16
N TYR A 269 3.95 -18.23 -5.39
CA TYR A 269 3.38 -19.48 -5.89
C TYR A 269 2.20 -19.24 -6.85
N LEU A 270 1.30 -18.32 -6.53
CA LEU A 270 0.19 -17.93 -7.40
C LEU A 270 0.67 -17.38 -8.74
N HIS A 271 1.72 -16.56 -8.71
CA HIS A 271 2.31 -15.99 -9.94
C HIS A 271 2.95 -17.08 -10.78
N GLU A 272 3.70 -18.00 -10.19
CA GLU A 272 4.29 -19.12 -10.90
C GLU A 272 3.22 -19.98 -11.60
N VAL A 273 2.13 -20.30 -10.90
CA VAL A 273 1.07 -21.19 -11.40
C VAL A 273 0.16 -20.50 -12.44
N LEU A 274 -0.33 -19.29 -12.19
CA LEU A 274 -1.40 -18.69 -13.00
C LEU A 274 -0.92 -17.65 -14.02
N LYS A 275 0.19 -16.94 -13.77
CA LYS A 275 0.62 -15.81 -14.60
C LYS A 275 0.86 -16.16 -16.06
N PRO A 276 1.44 -17.34 -16.42
CA PRO A 276 1.64 -17.71 -17.83
C PRO A 276 0.31 -17.80 -18.60
N VAL A 277 -0.69 -18.50 -18.05
CA VAL A 277 -1.98 -18.70 -18.73
C VAL A 277 -2.78 -17.41 -18.76
N ILE A 278 -2.78 -16.63 -17.68
CA ILE A 278 -3.47 -15.33 -17.65
C ILE A 278 -2.84 -14.35 -18.65
N SER A 279 -1.50 -14.33 -18.78
CA SER A 279 -0.83 -13.45 -19.75
C SER A 279 -1.24 -13.81 -21.18
N ARG A 280 -1.30 -15.11 -21.49
CA ARG A 280 -1.80 -15.62 -22.77
C ARG A 280 -3.23 -15.16 -23.07
N ILE A 281 -4.14 -15.20 -22.09
CA ILE A 281 -5.53 -14.74 -22.27
C ILE A 281 -5.59 -13.23 -22.62
N PHE A 282 -4.78 -12.41 -21.95
CA PHE A 282 -4.71 -10.95 -22.21
C PHE A 282 -4.09 -10.60 -23.56
N GLU A 283 -3.21 -11.46 -24.08
CA GLU A 283 -2.56 -11.32 -25.38
C GLU A 283 -3.47 -11.77 -26.52
N GLU A 284 -4.10 -12.95 -26.39
CA GLU A 284 -4.95 -13.52 -27.45
C GLU A 284 -6.31 -12.82 -27.57
N ARG A 285 -6.87 -12.30 -26.46
CA ARG A 285 -8.15 -11.56 -26.41
C ARG A 285 -9.29 -12.22 -27.20
N LYS A 286 -9.36 -13.55 -27.16
CA LYS A 286 -10.38 -14.32 -27.89
C LYS A 286 -11.76 -14.13 -27.25
N TYR A 287 -12.79 -14.17 -28.07
CA TYR A 287 -14.18 -14.13 -27.61
C TYR A 287 -14.65 -15.55 -27.30
N MET A 288 -15.19 -15.77 -26.10
CA MET A 288 -15.81 -17.04 -25.71
C MET A 288 -17.05 -16.78 -24.85
N GLU A 289 -18.18 -17.37 -25.25
CA GLU A 289 -19.45 -17.26 -24.54
C GLU A 289 -20.23 -18.58 -24.65
N LEU A 290 -20.74 -19.05 -23.52
CA LEU A 290 -21.51 -20.30 -23.43
C LEU A 290 -22.97 -20.04 -23.04
N ASP A 291 -23.28 -18.87 -22.49
CA ASP A 291 -24.62 -18.44 -22.11
C ASP A 291 -25.39 -17.94 -23.35
N PRO A 292 -26.43 -18.66 -23.82
CA PRO A 292 -27.17 -18.26 -25.02
C PRO A 292 -27.75 -16.85 -24.94
N SER A 293 -28.12 -16.38 -23.73
CA SER A 293 -28.71 -15.05 -23.53
C SER A 293 -27.71 -13.90 -23.72
N LYS A 294 -26.41 -14.20 -23.80
CA LYS A 294 -25.33 -13.21 -23.87
C LYS A 294 -24.48 -13.31 -25.14
N ILE A 295 -24.85 -14.21 -26.06
CA ILE A 295 -24.18 -14.35 -27.35
C ILE A 295 -24.58 -13.16 -28.24
N ASP A 296 -23.60 -12.33 -28.59
CA ASP A 296 -23.80 -11.20 -29.52
C ASP A 296 -23.47 -11.63 -30.96
N LEU A 297 -24.50 -12.03 -31.71
CA LEU A 297 -24.40 -12.40 -33.12
C LEU A 297 -24.01 -11.22 -34.04
N GLY A 298 -24.16 -9.97 -33.59
CA GLY A 298 -23.79 -8.77 -34.34
C GLY A 298 -22.28 -8.55 -34.44
N ARG A 299 -21.52 -9.06 -33.45
CA ARG A 299 -20.05 -8.95 -33.38
C ARG A 299 -19.33 -9.88 -34.36
N THR A 300 -19.87 -11.08 -34.57
CA THR A 300 -19.31 -12.11 -35.46
C THR A 300 -19.48 -11.74 -36.95
N ARG A 301 -20.44 -10.87 -37.30
CA ARG A 301 -20.66 -10.38 -38.67
C ARG A 301 -19.57 -9.45 -39.19
N ARG A 302 -18.76 -8.81 -38.32
CA ARG A 302 -17.70 -7.88 -38.76
C ARG A 302 -16.38 -8.55 -39.16
N ILE A 303 -16.22 -9.85 -38.90
CA ILE A 303 -14.94 -10.56 -39.04
C ILE A 303 -14.96 -11.56 -40.22
N SER A 304 -16.12 -12.01 -40.70
CA SER A 304 -16.20 -12.99 -41.80
C SER A 304 -17.11 -12.52 -42.95
N PHE A 305 -16.53 -12.44 -44.15
CA PHE A 305 -17.26 -12.28 -45.43
C PHE A 305 -17.93 -13.59 -45.89
N LYS A 306 -17.85 -14.67 -45.09
CA LYS A 306 -18.47 -15.97 -45.32
C LYS A 306 -19.44 -16.31 -44.19
N GLY A 307 -20.73 -16.23 -44.49
CA GLY A 307 -21.84 -16.89 -43.77
C GLY A 307 -22.15 -16.38 -42.36
N SER A 308 -23.45 -16.28 -42.05
CA SER A 308 -23.92 -16.16 -40.67
C SER A 308 -23.49 -17.39 -39.87
N MET A 309 -22.61 -17.22 -38.88
CA MET A 309 -22.28 -18.28 -37.92
C MET A 309 -23.51 -18.54 -37.03
N SER A 310 -23.96 -19.80 -36.97
CA SER A 310 -25.03 -20.23 -36.05
C SER A 310 -24.57 -20.15 -34.59
N GLU A 311 -25.49 -19.88 -33.66
CA GLU A 311 -25.22 -19.86 -32.21
C GLU A 311 -24.54 -21.14 -31.72
N GLU A 312 -24.91 -22.29 -32.29
CA GLU A 312 -24.35 -23.60 -31.95
C GLU A 312 -22.85 -23.68 -32.28
N HIS A 313 -22.43 -23.14 -33.43
CA HIS A 313 -21.03 -23.13 -33.83
C HIS A 313 -20.20 -22.21 -32.94
N VAL A 314 -20.77 -21.07 -32.52
CA VAL A 314 -20.12 -20.16 -31.57
C VAL A 314 -19.94 -20.83 -30.21
N ARG A 315 -20.93 -21.60 -29.75
CA ARG A 315 -20.86 -22.34 -28.49
C ARG A 315 -19.84 -23.48 -28.54
N GLU A 316 -19.79 -24.23 -29.64
CA GLU A 316 -18.81 -25.31 -29.82
C GLU A 316 -17.38 -24.77 -29.91
N ALA A 317 -17.15 -23.71 -30.68
CA ALA A 317 -15.86 -23.03 -30.74
C ALA A 317 -15.47 -22.43 -29.37
N SER A 318 -16.42 -21.82 -28.66
CA SER A 318 -16.20 -21.26 -27.31
C SER A 318 -15.89 -22.35 -26.30
N LEU A 319 -16.52 -23.52 -26.40
CA LEU A 319 -16.26 -24.68 -25.56
C LEU A 319 -14.82 -25.20 -25.78
N GLY A 320 -14.39 -25.30 -27.05
CA GLY A 320 -13.00 -25.67 -27.39
C GLY A 320 -11.98 -24.66 -26.86
N LEU A 321 -12.27 -23.36 -26.96
CA LEU A 321 -11.40 -22.33 -26.39
C LEU A 321 -11.35 -22.36 -24.86
N LEU A 322 -12.50 -22.52 -24.21
CA LEU A 322 -12.59 -22.53 -22.75
C LEU A 322 -11.87 -23.75 -22.18
N THR A 323 -12.11 -24.94 -22.73
CA THR A 323 -11.37 -26.16 -22.36
C THR A 323 -9.87 -26.05 -22.67
N GLY A 324 -9.51 -25.39 -23.78
CA GLY A 324 -8.12 -25.11 -24.15
C GLY A 324 -7.37 -24.16 -23.20
N TYR A 325 -8.07 -23.30 -22.45
CA TYR A 325 -7.47 -22.49 -21.38
C TYR A 325 -7.59 -23.16 -20.01
N LEU A 326 -8.74 -23.81 -19.73
CA LEU A 326 -9.02 -24.44 -18.45
C LEU A 326 -8.11 -25.66 -18.20
N GLY A 327 -7.81 -26.45 -19.24
CA GLY A 327 -6.85 -27.55 -19.18
C GLY A 327 -5.49 -27.12 -18.62
N PRO A 328 -4.78 -26.19 -19.28
CA PRO A 328 -3.52 -25.66 -18.77
C PRO A 328 -3.59 -25.05 -17.37
N ILE A 329 -4.71 -24.42 -17.00
CA ILE A 329 -4.91 -23.90 -15.62
C ILE A 329 -4.95 -25.06 -14.62
N VAL A 330 -5.77 -26.09 -14.88
CA VAL A 330 -5.90 -27.25 -14.00
C VAL A 330 -4.59 -28.04 -13.95
N ASP A 331 -3.92 -28.22 -15.08
CA ASP A 331 -2.63 -28.91 -15.17
C ASP A 331 -1.55 -28.17 -14.37
N ALA A 332 -1.49 -26.84 -14.48
CA ALA A 332 -0.56 -26.01 -13.72
C ALA A 332 -0.85 -26.08 -12.21
N ILE A 333 -2.12 -26.09 -11.79
CA ILE A 333 -2.49 -26.18 -10.37
C ILE A 333 -2.20 -27.57 -9.79
N VAL A 334 -2.61 -28.64 -10.49
CA VAL A 334 -2.45 -30.02 -10.01
C VAL A 334 -0.96 -30.42 -10.01
N GLY A 335 -0.18 -29.92 -10.98
CA GLY A 335 1.26 -30.18 -11.06
C GLY A 335 2.13 -29.35 -10.13
N SER A 336 1.56 -28.43 -9.34
CA SER A 336 2.33 -27.47 -8.53
C SER A 336 2.41 -27.80 -7.03
N ALA A 337 1.98 -28.99 -6.59
CA ALA A 337 2.00 -29.38 -5.18
C ALA A 337 3.37 -29.19 -4.50
N ASP A 338 4.46 -29.57 -5.19
CA ASP A 338 5.85 -29.45 -4.69
C ASP A 338 6.37 -28.02 -4.64
N HIS A 339 5.76 -27.11 -5.41
CA HIS A 339 6.12 -25.69 -5.44
C HIS A 339 5.30 -24.88 -4.42
N CYS A 340 4.31 -25.50 -3.77
CA CYS A 340 3.52 -24.82 -2.74
C CYS A 340 4.37 -24.54 -1.49
N PRO A 341 4.32 -23.32 -0.92
CA PRO A 341 5.11 -22.97 0.25
C PRO A 341 4.90 -23.95 1.41
N PRO A 342 5.97 -24.46 2.06
CA PRO A 342 5.85 -25.42 3.16
C PRO A 342 4.94 -24.94 4.30
N ALA A 343 4.97 -23.65 4.62
CA ALA A 343 4.11 -23.04 5.64
C ALA A 343 2.61 -23.14 5.28
N MET A 344 2.26 -23.06 3.99
CA MET A 344 0.88 -23.27 3.53
C MET A 344 0.49 -24.74 3.57
N ARG A 345 1.38 -25.65 3.15
CA ARG A 345 1.16 -27.10 3.23
C ARG A 345 0.88 -27.55 4.67
N LEU A 346 1.70 -27.10 5.62
CA LEU A 346 1.50 -27.36 7.05
C LEU A 346 0.18 -26.79 7.57
N ALA A 347 -0.18 -25.55 7.21
CA ALA A 347 -1.45 -24.96 7.62
C ALA A 347 -2.66 -25.77 7.12
N PHE A 348 -2.60 -26.27 5.88
CA PHE A 348 -3.67 -27.12 5.33
C PHE A 348 -3.70 -28.52 5.95
N GLN A 349 -2.53 -29.10 6.27
CA GLN A 349 -2.45 -30.37 6.98
C GLN A 349 -3.12 -30.27 8.37
N GLN A 350 -2.82 -29.21 9.13
CA GLN A 350 -3.46 -28.97 10.42
C GLN A 350 -4.97 -28.73 10.25
N LEU A 351 -5.38 -27.91 9.28
CA LEU A 351 -6.79 -27.67 8.99
C LEU A 351 -7.55 -28.98 8.69
N ARG A 352 -6.99 -29.85 7.85
CA ARG A 352 -7.56 -31.16 7.53
C ARG A 352 -7.74 -32.01 8.79
N ARG A 353 -6.67 -32.12 9.59
CA ARG A 353 -6.70 -32.88 10.84
C ARG A 353 -7.80 -32.39 11.78
N ARG A 354 -7.97 -31.08 11.97
CA ARG A 354 -9.03 -30.51 12.83
C ARG A 354 -10.44 -30.83 12.33
N VAL A 355 -10.64 -30.82 11.01
CA VAL A 355 -11.93 -31.16 10.40
C VAL A 355 -12.22 -32.65 10.51
N GLU A 356 -11.22 -33.52 10.30
CA GLU A 356 -11.33 -34.97 10.46
C GLU A 356 -11.61 -35.37 11.92
N GLU A 357 -10.98 -34.70 12.90
CA GLU A 357 -11.22 -34.91 14.33
C GLU A 357 -12.67 -34.55 14.72
N ARG A 358 -13.25 -33.49 14.12
CA ARG A 358 -14.59 -33.01 14.47
C ARG A 358 -15.72 -33.73 13.73
N PHE A 359 -15.52 -34.13 12.48
CA PHE A 359 -16.52 -34.77 11.63
C PHE A 359 -16.03 -36.14 11.12
N PRO A 360 -15.87 -37.15 12.01
CA PRO A 360 -15.33 -38.46 11.64
C PRO A 360 -16.30 -39.35 10.84
N GLN A 361 -17.56 -38.94 10.68
CA GLN A 361 -18.59 -39.75 10.03
C GLN A 361 -18.32 -39.90 8.52
N ALA A 362 -18.59 -41.09 7.97
CA ALA A 362 -18.35 -41.41 6.55
C ALA A 362 -19.15 -40.52 5.58
N GLU A 363 -20.31 -40.03 5.99
CA GLU A 363 -21.15 -39.06 5.26
C GLU A 363 -20.49 -37.67 5.11
N HIS A 364 -19.42 -37.40 5.86
CA HIS A 364 -18.67 -36.14 5.86
C HIS A 364 -17.24 -36.31 5.31
N GLN A 365 -16.95 -37.43 4.65
CA GLN A 365 -15.62 -37.71 4.08
C GLN A 365 -15.15 -36.66 3.07
N ASP A 366 -16.05 -35.96 2.38
CA ASP A 366 -15.72 -34.88 1.46
C ASP A 366 -15.47 -33.53 2.14
N VAL A 367 -15.89 -33.35 3.40
CA VAL A 367 -15.83 -32.06 4.13
C VAL A 367 -14.38 -31.60 4.33
N LYS A 368 -13.48 -32.54 4.60
CA LYS A 368 -12.04 -32.26 4.72
C LYS A 368 -11.42 -31.70 3.44
N TYR A 369 -11.86 -32.19 2.28
CA TYR A 369 -11.42 -31.70 0.99
C TYR A 369 -12.06 -30.34 0.69
N LEU A 370 -13.35 -30.16 1.01
CA LEU A 370 -14.07 -28.90 0.86
C LEU A 370 -13.47 -27.77 1.71
N ALA A 371 -12.98 -28.07 2.92
CA ALA A 371 -12.35 -27.07 3.77
C ALA A 371 -11.09 -26.47 3.13
N ILE A 372 -10.16 -27.32 2.65
CA ILE A 372 -8.93 -26.87 1.99
C ILE A 372 -9.25 -26.25 0.63
N SER A 373 -10.06 -26.94 -0.17
CA SER A 373 -10.43 -26.48 -1.51
C SER A 373 -11.18 -25.14 -1.48
N GLY A 374 -12.01 -24.92 -0.45
CA GLY A 374 -12.70 -23.65 -0.22
C GLY A 374 -11.74 -22.48 0.00
N PHE A 375 -10.56 -22.71 0.59
CA PHE A 375 -9.53 -21.68 0.70
C PHE A 375 -8.73 -21.54 -0.60
N LEU A 376 -8.21 -22.63 -1.16
CA LEU A 376 -7.37 -22.59 -2.35
C LEU A 376 -8.12 -22.16 -3.62
N PHE A 377 -9.25 -22.79 -3.93
CA PHE A 377 -9.95 -22.52 -5.18
C PHE A 377 -10.87 -21.30 -5.06
N LEU A 378 -11.69 -21.22 -4.01
CA LEU A 378 -12.72 -20.18 -3.93
C LEU A 378 -12.17 -18.83 -3.44
N ARG A 379 -11.12 -18.82 -2.61
CA ARG A 379 -10.57 -17.59 -1.99
C ARG A 379 -9.21 -17.17 -2.52
N PHE A 380 -8.53 -18.04 -3.28
CA PHE A 380 -7.20 -17.76 -3.80
C PHE A 380 -7.14 -17.83 -5.33
N PHE A 381 -7.23 -19.01 -5.94
CA PHE A 381 -7.08 -19.17 -7.39
C PHE A 381 -8.21 -18.52 -8.21
N ALA A 382 -9.49 -18.79 -7.90
CA ALA A 382 -10.57 -18.25 -8.71
C ALA A 382 -10.71 -16.73 -8.62
N PRO A 383 -10.60 -16.08 -7.43
CA PRO A 383 -10.53 -14.62 -7.35
C PRO A 383 -9.34 -14.03 -8.11
N ALA A 384 -8.20 -14.72 -8.14
CA ALA A 384 -7.03 -14.32 -8.90
C ALA A 384 -7.25 -14.40 -10.41
N ILE A 385 -7.97 -15.41 -10.90
CA ILE A 385 -8.39 -15.50 -12.30
C ILE A 385 -9.42 -14.41 -12.64
N LEU A 386 -10.43 -14.22 -11.78
CA LEU A 386 -11.50 -13.24 -12.00
C LEU A 386 -10.98 -11.80 -12.01
N THR A 387 -10.06 -11.48 -11.10
CA THR A 387 -9.50 -10.13 -10.93
C THR A 387 -7.96 -10.13 -10.89
N PRO A 388 -7.27 -10.41 -12.01
CA PRO A 388 -5.82 -10.58 -12.02
C PRO A 388 -5.03 -9.37 -11.53
N LYS A 389 -5.58 -8.16 -11.67
CA LYS A 389 -4.95 -6.94 -11.18
C LYS A 389 -4.84 -6.90 -9.65
N LEU A 390 -5.86 -7.34 -8.92
CA LEU A 390 -5.86 -7.33 -7.45
C LEU A 390 -4.85 -8.32 -6.86
N PHE A 391 -4.44 -9.32 -7.65
CA PHE A 391 -3.42 -10.30 -7.31
C PHE A 391 -2.08 -10.01 -8.01
N HIS A 392 -1.91 -8.82 -8.57
CA HIS A 392 -0.68 -8.36 -9.25
C HIS A 392 -0.23 -9.25 -10.42
N LEU A 393 -1.12 -10.11 -10.95
CA LEU A 393 -0.83 -10.96 -12.10
C LEU A 393 -0.78 -10.14 -13.39
N ARG A 394 -1.45 -8.96 -13.41
CA ARG A 394 -1.46 -7.97 -14.49
C ARG A 394 -1.46 -6.55 -13.94
N GLU A 395 -0.87 -5.61 -14.68
CA GLU A 395 -0.81 -4.18 -14.28
C GLU A 395 -2.13 -3.42 -14.55
N HIS A 396 -2.90 -3.87 -15.55
CA HIS A 396 -4.12 -3.19 -16.01
C HIS A 396 -5.36 -4.06 -15.80
N HIS A 397 -6.52 -3.41 -15.66
CA HIS A 397 -7.80 -4.12 -15.69
C HIS A 397 -8.02 -4.76 -17.06
N ALA A 398 -8.68 -5.92 -17.08
CA ALA A 398 -9.15 -6.53 -18.30
C ALA A 398 -10.18 -5.63 -18.98
N ASP A 399 -10.14 -5.54 -20.31
CA ASP A 399 -11.24 -4.95 -21.08
C ASP A 399 -12.54 -5.78 -20.89
N PRO A 400 -13.73 -5.25 -21.21
CA PRO A 400 -14.99 -5.94 -20.94
C PRO A 400 -15.09 -7.37 -21.50
N GLN A 401 -14.47 -7.63 -22.67
CA GLN A 401 -14.49 -8.95 -23.29
C GLN A 401 -13.55 -9.92 -22.57
N THR A 402 -12.32 -9.50 -22.28
CA THR A 402 -11.37 -10.32 -21.53
C THR A 402 -11.90 -10.58 -20.11
N SER A 403 -12.52 -9.58 -19.47
CA SER A 403 -13.17 -9.69 -18.16
C SER A 403 -14.27 -10.75 -18.16
N ARG A 404 -15.11 -10.79 -19.20
CA ARG A 404 -16.13 -11.83 -19.37
C ARG A 404 -15.51 -13.23 -19.50
N SER A 405 -14.44 -13.36 -20.27
CA SER A 405 -13.74 -14.64 -20.47
C SER A 405 -13.13 -15.15 -19.15
N LEU A 406 -12.48 -14.28 -18.38
CA LEU A 406 -11.94 -14.58 -17.06
C LEU A 406 -13.03 -14.99 -16.07
N LEU A 407 -14.21 -14.36 -16.14
CA LEU A 407 -15.34 -14.74 -15.28
C LEU A 407 -15.82 -16.17 -15.57
N LEU A 408 -15.91 -16.58 -16.83
CA LEU A 408 -16.30 -17.94 -17.19
C LEU A 408 -15.27 -18.97 -16.68
N LEU A 409 -13.97 -18.68 -16.84
CA LEU A 409 -12.90 -19.53 -16.33
C LEU A 409 -12.91 -19.61 -14.80
N ALA A 410 -13.05 -18.46 -14.12
CA ALA A 410 -13.12 -18.41 -12.66
C ALA A 410 -14.29 -19.24 -12.13
N LYS A 411 -15.46 -19.17 -12.77
CA LYS A 411 -16.62 -20.01 -12.40
C LYS A 411 -16.38 -21.50 -12.62
N ALA A 412 -15.75 -21.88 -13.73
CA ALA A 412 -15.37 -23.28 -13.97
C ALA A 412 -14.40 -23.78 -12.89
N VAL A 413 -13.37 -22.99 -12.55
CA VAL A 413 -12.41 -23.31 -11.49
C VAL A 413 -13.08 -23.35 -10.10
N GLN A 414 -14.03 -22.46 -9.81
CA GLN A 414 -14.85 -22.52 -8.58
C GLN A 414 -15.68 -23.80 -8.51
N SER A 415 -16.29 -24.20 -9.62
CA SER A 415 -17.08 -25.43 -9.70
C SER A 415 -16.24 -26.68 -9.44
N ILE A 416 -15.02 -26.73 -9.98
CA ILE A 416 -14.04 -27.79 -9.67
C ILE A 416 -13.69 -27.77 -8.17
N GLY A 417 -13.43 -26.58 -7.61
CA GLY A 417 -13.12 -26.41 -6.19
C GLY A 417 -14.24 -26.83 -5.23
N ASN A 418 -15.50 -26.74 -5.66
CA ASN A 418 -16.66 -27.23 -4.91
C ASN A 418 -16.88 -28.75 -5.02
N LEU A 419 -15.96 -29.47 -5.67
CA LEU A 419 -15.95 -30.94 -5.80
C LEU A 419 -17.26 -31.52 -6.33
N GLY A 420 -17.98 -30.77 -7.18
CA GLY A 420 -19.20 -31.25 -7.84
C GLY A 420 -20.50 -31.11 -7.04
N GLN A 421 -20.51 -30.54 -5.81
CA GLN A 421 -21.72 -30.39 -4.99
C GLN A 421 -22.87 -29.59 -5.67
N GLN A 422 -22.57 -28.76 -6.66
CA GLN A 422 -23.55 -27.90 -7.36
C GLN A 422 -23.61 -28.17 -8.87
N LEU A 423 -22.98 -29.24 -9.36
CA LEU A 423 -22.89 -29.49 -10.79
C LEU A 423 -24.28 -29.87 -11.35
N GLY A 424 -24.83 -29.03 -12.23
CA GLY A 424 -26.13 -29.25 -12.86
C GLY A 424 -27.36 -28.88 -12.03
N GLN A 425 -27.21 -28.24 -10.88
CA GLN A 425 -28.32 -27.71 -10.08
C GLN A 425 -28.21 -26.18 -9.94
N GLY A 426 -29.34 -25.47 -10.12
CA GLY A 426 -29.41 -24.01 -9.91
C GLY A 426 -29.26 -23.14 -11.17
N LYS A 427 -28.77 -21.91 -11.02
CA LYS A 427 -28.80 -20.83 -12.02
C LYS A 427 -27.78 -20.95 -13.17
N GLU A 428 -26.97 -22.02 -13.22
CA GLU A 428 -25.79 -22.14 -14.10
C GLU A 428 -25.91 -23.22 -15.18
N LEU A 429 -27.12 -23.40 -15.75
CA LEU A 429 -27.40 -24.37 -16.81
C LEU A 429 -26.51 -24.23 -18.05
N TRP A 430 -25.96 -23.04 -18.29
CA TRP A 430 -25.01 -22.78 -19.40
C TRP A 430 -23.69 -23.56 -19.26
N MET A 431 -23.36 -24.07 -18.07
CA MET A 431 -22.15 -24.88 -17.82
C MET A 431 -22.30 -26.35 -18.19
N ALA A 432 -23.50 -26.81 -18.57
CA ALA A 432 -23.76 -28.21 -18.91
C ALA A 432 -22.77 -28.83 -19.91
N PRO A 433 -22.34 -28.13 -20.99
CA PRO A 433 -21.35 -28.67 -21.93
C PRO A 433 -19.96 -28.90 -21.32
N LEU A 434 -19.63 -28.26 -20.20
CA LEU A 434 -18.35 -28.40 -19.50
C LEU A 434 -18.34 -29.53 -18.48
N HIS A 435 -19.51 -30.06 -18.08
CA HIS A 435 -19.61 -31.05 -17.01
C HIS A 435 -18.67 -32.27 -17.19
N PRO A 436 -18.51 -32.86 -18.39
CA PRO A 436 -17.59 -33.99 -18.56
C PRO A 436 -16.15 -33.65 -18.18
N PHE A 437 -15.67 -32.47 -18.59
CA PHE A 437 -14.33 -31.98 -18.26
C PHE A 437 -14.20 -31.66 -16.76
N LEU A 438 -15.21 -31.05 -16.16
CA LEU A 438 -15.21 -30.69 -14.74
C LEU A 438 -15.15 -31.93 -13.85
N LEU A 439 -15.92 -32.97 -14.15
CA LEU A 439 -15.91 -34.23 -13.42
C LEU A 439 -14.54 -34.93 -13.47
N GLN A 440 -13.90 -34.96 -14.65
CA GLN A 440 -12.55 -35.50 -14.79
C GLN A 440 -11.50 -34.68 -14.01
N SER A 441 -11.70 -33.37 -13.90
CA SER A 441 -10.78 -32.50 -13.16
C SER A 441 -10.94 -32.64 -11.64
N ILE A 442 -12.13 -32.95 -11.14
CA ILE A 442 -12.40 -33.10 -9.70
C ILE A 442 -11.58 -34.25 -9.09
N SER A 443 -11.44 -35.39 -9.78
CA SER A 443 -10.62 -36.51 -9.26
C SER A 443 -9.16 -36.11 -9.14
N ARG A 444 -8.61 -35.46 -10.17
CA ARG A 444 -7.23 -34.94 -10.17
C ARG A 444 -6.98 -33.92 -9.06
N VAL A 445 -7.97 -33.09 -8.77
CA VAL A 445 -7.89 -32.11 -7.67
C VAL A 445 -7.91 -32.79 -6.30
N ARG A 446 -8.67 -33.88 -6.11
CA ARG A 446 -8.61 -34.66 -4.86
C ARG A 446 -7.21 -35.23 -4.64
N ASP A 447 -6.61 -35.83 -5.67
CA ASP A 447 -5.24 -36.35 -5.60
C ASP A 447 -4.23 -35.24 -5.27
N PHE A 448 -4.38 -34.07 -5.90
CA PHE A 448 -3.57 -32.88 -5.58
C PHE A 448 -3.73 -32.43 -4.12
N LEU A 449 -4.95 -32.40 -3.59
CA LEU A 449 -5.20 -32.01 -2.20
C LEU A 449 -4.61 -33.01 -1.21
N ASP A 450 -4.62 -34.30 -1.54
CA ASP A 450 -3.95 -35.34 -0.74
C ASP A 450 -2.42 -35.16 -0.77
N GLN A 451 -1.83 -34.93 -1.95
CA GLN A 451 -0.39 -34.63 -2.08
C GLN A 451 0.02 -33.35 -1.33
N LEU A 452 -0.84 -32.34 -1.30
CA LEU A 452 -0.54 -31.06 -0.67
C LEU A 452 -0.35 -31.17 0.84
N VAL A 453 -1.12 -32.04 1.50
CA VAL A 453 -1.08 -32.24 2.95
C VAL A 453 -0.13 -33.35 3.38
N ASP A 454 0.43 -34.11 2.44
CA ASP A 454 1.48 -35.09 2.69
C ASP A 454 2.80 -34.33 2.92
N VAL A 455 3.13 -34.08 4.19
CA VAL A 455 4.28 -33.28 4.63
C VAL A 455 5.17 -34.18 5.50
N SER A 456 6.48 -34.23 5.22
CA SER A 456 7.43 -35.08 5.96
C SER A 456 7.82 -34.45 7.30
N GLU A 457 8.12 -35.25 8.35
CA GLU A 457 8.50 -34.76 9.70
C GLU A 457 9.72 -33.79 9.70
N ALA A 458 10.61 -33.89 8.70
CA ALA A 458 11.75 -32.98 8.51
C ALA A 458 11.32 -31.56 8.09
N GLU A 459 10.17 -31.42 7.41
CA GLU A 459 9.61 -30.14 6.99
C GLU A 459 8.90 -29.45 8.16
N GLU A 460 8.28 -30.20 9.07
CA GLU A 460 7.66 -29.66 10.30
C GLU A 460 8.68 -28.93 11.20
N SER A 461 9.86 -29.52 11.39
CA SER A 461 10.92 -28.95 12.25
C SER A 461 11.67 -27.78 11.60
N GLY A 462 11.81 -27.77 10.27
CA GLY A 462 12.45 -26.69 9.52
C GLY A 462 11.56 -25.46 9.28
N CYS A 463 10.23 -25.63 9.32
CA CYS A 463 9.26 -24.60 8.92
C CYS A 463 9.04 -23.52 9.99
N LEU A 464 9.20 -23.82 11.28
CA LEU A 464 9.16 -22.83 12.38
C LEU A 464 10.22 -21.72 12.19
N ALA A 465 11.34 -22.03 11.53
CA ALA A 465 12.40 -21.07 11.21
C ALA A 465 12.25 -20.42 9.81
N ARG A 466 11.42 -20.99 8.92
CA ARG A 466 11.34 -20.62 7.49
C ARG A 466 10.08 -19.84 7.10
N ALA A 467 9.15 -19.61 8.03
CA ALA A 467 7.95 -18.79 7.82
C ALA A 467 8.23 -17.27 7.76
N LEU A 468 9.44 -16.85 8.14
CA LEU A 468 9.98 -15.57 7.74
C LEU A 468 10.09 -15.62 6.21
N VAL A 469 9.34 -14.76 5.51
CA VAL A 469 9.64 -14.40 4.11
C VAL A 469 11.16 -14.26 4.04
N PRO A 470 11.90 -15.19 3.40
CA PRO A 470 13.34 -15.17 3.55
C PRO A 470 13.82 -13.79 3.08
N PRO A 471 14.84 -13.19 3.72
CA PRO A 471 15.35 -11.87 3.34
C PRO A 471 15.76 -11.76 1.85
N SER A 472 15.85 -12.89 1.17
CA SER A 472 16.09 -13.09 -0.26
C SER A 472 14.84 -13.10 -1.16
N VAL A 473 13.61 -13.03 -0.63
CA VAL A 473 12.40 -12.90 -1.47
C VAL A 473 12.47 -11.59 -2.22
N THR A 474 12.31 -11.72 -3.53
CA THR A 474 12.32 -10.57 -4.43
C THR A 474 11.04 -9.78 -4.20
N VAL A 475 11.18 -8.64 -3.52
CA VAL A 475 10.14 -7.63 -3.34
C VAL A 475 9.70 -7.08 -4.69
N ARG A 476 10.67 -6.89 -5.61
CA ARG A 476 10.37 -6.39 -6.94
C ARG A 476 11.42 -6.80 -7.96
N GLU A 477 11.00 -7.14 -9.16
CA GLU A 477 11.89 -7.37 -10.29
C GLU A 477 11.39 -6.72 -11.58
N GLY A 478 12.32 -6.49 -12.50
CA GLY A 478 11.99 -5.91 -13.80
C GLY A 478 13.20 -5.39 -14.56
N TYR A 479 12.98 -5.06 -15.83
CA TYR A 479 13.99 -4.44 -16.66
C TYR A 479 14.04 -2.93 -16.41
N LEU A 480 15.22 -2.43 -16.03
CA LEU A 480 15.49 -1.00 -15.94
C LEU A 480 16.70 -0.63 -16.80
N LEU A 481 16.71 0.61 -17.24
CA LEU A 481 17.83 1.21 -17.94
C LEU A 481 18.77 1.81 -16.88
N LYS A 482 19.97 1.25 -16.71
CA LYS A 482 20.93 1.63 -15.67
C LYS A 482 22.04 2.52 -16.22
N ARG A 483 22.41 3.55 -15.45
CA ARG A 483 23.62 4.35 -15.64
C ARG A 483 24.29 4.61 -14.29
N LYS A 484 25.61 4.40 -14.21
CA LYS A 484 26.41 4.79 -13.03
C LYS A 484 26.96 6.20 -13.28
N GLU A 485 27.04 7.02 -12.25
CA GLU A 485 27.77 8.28 -12.31
C GLU A 485 29.27 7.99 -12.50
N GLU A 486 29.89 8.57 -13.54
CA GLU A 486 31.34 8.44 -13.81
C GLU A 486 32.08 9.75 -13.49
N PRO A 487 33.32 9.68 -12.96
CA PRO A 487 34.17 10.86 -12.80
C PRO A 487 34.57 11.42 -14.16
N ALA A 488 34.58 12.75 -14.29
CA ALA A 488 34.91 13.44 -15.53
C ALA A 488 36.34 13.10 -15.98
N GLY A 489 36.49 12.45 -17.15
CA GLY A 489 37.81 12.15 -17.72
C GLY A 489 37.83 11.17 -18.91
N LEU A 490 36.82 10.31 -19.08
CA LEU A 490 36.78 9.35 -20.19
C LEU A 490 35.63 9.64 -21.15
N ALA A 491 35.96 9.69 -22.45
CA ALA A 491 35.03 9.91 -23.54
C ALA A 491 33.80 9.01 -23.41
N THR A 492 32.65 9.65 -23.29
CA THR A 492 31.37 9.10 -22.85
C THR A 492 30.68 8.30 -23.95
N ARG A 493 30.60 6.98 -23.80
CA ARG A 493 29.44 6.26 -24.32
C ARG A 493 28.25 6.58 -23.40
N PHE A 494 27.51 7.64 -23.72
CA PHE A 494 26.33 8.17 -23.01
C PHE A 494 25.11 7.22 -22.93
N ALA A 495 25.30 5.91 -22.97
CA ALA A 495 24.20 4.96 -23.10
C ALA A 495 23.78 4.40 -21.74
N PHE A 496 22.52 4.64 -21.37
CA PHE A 496 21.84 3.81 -20.38
C PHE A 496 21.84 2.35 -20.86
N LYS A 497 22.22 1.43 -19.99
CA LYS A 497 22.32 0.00 -20.33
C LYS A 497 21.13 -0.76 -19.73
N LYS A 498 20.39 -1.47 -20.56
CA LYS A 498 19.29 -2.35 -20.10
C LYS A 498 19.84 -3.45 -19.18
N ARG A 499 19.28 -3.57 -17.99
CA ARG A 499 19.62 -4.55 -16.97
C ARG A 499 18.34 -5.08 -16.34
N TYR A 500 18.37 -6.33 -15.90
CA TYR A 500 17.29 -6.88 -15.09
C TYR A 500 17.66 -6.71 -13.62
N PHE A 501 16.73 -6.19 -12.81
CA PHE A 501 16.92 -5.91 -11.39
C PHE A 501 16.07 -6.85 -10.54
N TRP A 502 16.59 -7.19 -9.38
CA TRP A 502 15.90 -7.86 -8.28
C TRP A 502 16.15 -7.05 -7.01
N LEU A 503 15.08 -6.61 -6.37
CA LEU A 503 15.13 -5.99 -5.05
C LEU A 503 14.64 -7.01 -4.04
N SER A 504 15.45 -7.29 -3.03
CA SER A 504 15.05 -7.99 -1.81
C SER A 504 15.08 -7.03 -0.61
N GLY A 505 14.69 -7.49 0.58
CA GLY A 505 14.81 -6.68 1.80
C GLY A 505 16.26 -6.29 2.13
N GLU A 506 17.23 -7.10 1.69
CA GLU A 506 18.65 -6.91 2.01
C GLU A 506 19.49 -6.36 0.86
N THR A 507 19.14 -6.68 -0.40
CA THR A 507 19.99 -6.35 -1.55
C THR A 507 19.21 -5.89 -2.78
N LEU A 508 19.79 -4.94 -3.50
CA LEU A 508 19.42 -4.58 -4.86
C LEU A 508 20.43 -5.21 -5.82
N SER A 509 20.02 -6.29 -6.47
CA SER A 509 20.85 -7.05 -7.40
C SER A 509 20.48 -6.77 -8.86
N TYR A 510 21.45 -6.80 -9.78
CA TYR A 510 21.17 -6.67 -11.21
C TYR A 510 22.15 -7.42 -12.11
N SER A 511 21.68 -7.81 -13.30
CA SER A 511 22.48 -8.53 -14.31
C SER A 511 22.07 -8.14 -15.74
N LYS A 512 22.71 -8.72 -16.76
CA LYS A 512 22.38 -8.47 -18.18
C LYS A 512 21.01 -9.04 -18.58
N GLY A 513 20.53 -10.06 -17.89
CA GLY A 513 19.26 -10.75 -18.16
C GLY A 513 18.95 -11.77 -17.06
N PRO A 514 17.69 -12.24 -16.98
CA PRO A 514 17.20 -13.02 -15.84
C PRO A 514 18.01 -14.30 -15.56
N GLU A 515 18.50 -14.96 -16.61
CA GLU A 515 19.23 -16.22 -16.53
C GLU A 515 20.74 -16.07 -16.30
N CYS A 516 21.24 -14.83 -16.17
CA CYS A 516 22.67 -14.57 -16.03
C CYS A 516 23.14 -14.84 -14.60
N GLN A 517 24.10 -15.76 -14.43
CA GLN A 517 24.65 -16.16 -13.13
C GLN A 517 25.47 -15.05 -12.44
N ILE A 518 26.12 -14.16 -13.20
CA ILE A 518 26.91 -13.06 -12.63
C ILE A 518 25.96 -11.90 -12.27
N ARG A 519 25.71 -11.74 -10.97
CA ARG A 519 24.88 -10.67 -10.40
C ARG A 519 25.76 -9.65 -9.70
N HIS A 520 25.59 -8.38 -10.04
CA HIS A 520 26.11 -7.31 -9.21
C HIS A 520 25.10 -7.04 -8.10
N SER A 521 25.50 -7.14 -6.84
CA SER A 521 24.64 -6.89 -5.68
C SER A 521 25.05 -5.60 -4.98
N LEU A 522 24.06 -4.81 -4.59
CA LEU A 522 24.21 -3.63 -3.76
C LEU A 522 23.41 -3.82 -2.46
N PRO A 523 24.06 -3.82 -1.29
CA PRO A 523 23.34 -3.90 -0.01
C PRO A 523 22.37 -2.73 0.14
N VAL A 524 21.12 -3.03 0.51
CA VAL A 524 20.09 -2.03 0.79
C VAL A 524 20.50 -1.13 1.95
N ALA A 525 21.24 -1.65 2.93
CA ALA A 525 21.86 -0.89 4.03
C ALA A 525 22.79 0.25 3.55
N HIS A 526 23.30 0.19 2.31
CA HIS A 526 24.13 1.24 1.74
C HIS A 526 23.32 2.34 1.05
N ILE A 527 22.02 2.18 0.85
CA ILE A 527 21.15 3.17 0.19
C ILE A 527 20.88 4.32 1.16
N ARG A 528 21.22 5.55 0.74
CA ARG A 528 21.13 6.77 1.56
C ARG A 528 20.05 7.73 1.07
N ALA A 529 19.71 7.70 -0.22
CA ALA A 529 18.58 8.43 -0.79
C ALA A 529 18.07 7.73 -2.05
N VAL A 530 16.76 7.83 -2.30
CA VAL A 530 16.10 7.34 -3.51
C VAL A 530 15.10 8.37 -3.97
N GLU A 531 15.43 9.10 -5.04
CA GLU A 531 14.65 10.25 -5.49
C GLU A 531 14.39 10.25 -6.99
N ARG A 532 13.34 10.99 -7.39
CA ARG A 532 13.12 11.31 -8.80
C ARG A 532 14.22 12.28 -9.27
N VAL A 533 14.60 12.13 -10.52
CA VAL A 533 15.59 13.00 -11.18
C VAL A 533 14.85 13.97 -12.08
N ASP A 534 15.33 15.21 -12.12
CA ASP A 534 14.79 16.24 -13.01
C ASP A 534 14.95 15.82 -14.47
N GLU A 535 13.90 16.04 -15.26
CA GLU A 535 13.90 15.62 -16.68
C GLU A 535 15.00 16.34 -17.47
N GLY A 536 15.31 17.59 -17.10
CA GLY A 536 16.42 18.34 -17.68
C GLY A 536 17.83 17.78 -17.40
N ALA A 537 17.98 16.88 -16.43
CA ALA A 537 19.28 16.27 -16.13
C ALA A 537 19.78 15.35 -17.26
N PHE A 538 18.87 14.65 -17.94
CA PHE A 538 19.19 13.71 -19.02
C PHE A 538 18.37 13.92 -20.31
N GLN A 539 17.38 14.81 -20.30
CA GLN A 539 16.34 14.90 -21.35
C GLN A 539 15.64 13.56 -21.57
N LEU A 540 15.44 12.83 -20.48
CA LEU A 540 14.78 11.54 -20.45
C LEU A 540 13.71 11.56 -19.37
N PRO A 541 12.48 11.14 -19.68
CA PRO A 541 11.43 11.06 -18.68
C PRO A 541 11.66 9.84 -17.78
N HIS A 542 11.02 9.88 -16.61
CA HIS A 542 10.89 8.75 -15.69
C HIS A 542 12.23 8.19 -15.15
N VAL A 543 13.16 9.09 -14.83
CA VAL A 543 14.45 8.73 -14.24
C VAL A 543 14.38 8.89 -12.72
N MET A 544 14.91 7.91 -11.99
CA MET A 544 15.21 7.99 -10.56
C MET A 544 16.70 7.85 -10.30
N GLN A 545 17.13 8.28 -9.12
CA GLN A 545 18.47 8.11 -8.61
C GLN A 545 18.47 7.28 -7.33
N VAL A 546 19.48 6.44 -7.19
CA VAL A 546 19.79 5.68 -5.98
C VAL A 546 21.16 6.14 -5.52
N VAL A 547 21.20 6.88 -4.42
CA VAL A 547 22.44 7.37 -3.80
C VAL A 547 22.88 6.37 -2.75
N THR A 548 24.14 5.93 -2.86
CA THR A 548 24.69 4.85 -2.03
C THR A 548 25.99 5.26 -1.39
N ARG A 549 26.27 4.73 -0.19
CA ARG A 549 27.52 4.92 0.55
C ARG A 549 28.03 3.59 1.07
N ALA A 550 29.22 3.19 0.64
CA ALA A 550 29.89 2.00 1.16
C ALA A 550 30.59 2.34 2.49
N GLY A 551 30.04 1.89 3.63
CA GLY A 551 30.62 2.07 4.96
C GLY A 551 30.53 3.49 5.57
N ALA A 552 30.95 3.60 6.83
CA ALA A 552 31.03 4.85 7.59
C ALA A 552 32.28 5.66 7.18
N GLY A 553 32.23 6.28 6.00
CA GLY A 553 33.33 7.11 5.47
C GLY A 553 33.56 7.01 3.96
N GLY A 554 32.85 6.12 3.26
CA GLY A 554 32.95 6.01 1.80
C GLY A 554 32.35 7.22 1.07
N ALA A 555 32.85 7.47 -0.14
CA ALA A 555 32.28 8.48 -1.03
C ALA A 555 30.84 8.12 -1.45
N LEU A 556 30.01 9.15 -1.66
CA LEU A 556 28.67 8.96 -2.20
C LEU A 556 28.76 8.54 -3.67
N HIS A 557 27.95 7.56 -4.05
CA HIS A 557 27.83 7.06 -5.41
C HIS A 557 26.38 7.09 -5.86
N THR A 558 26.12 7.81 -6.94
CA THR A 558 24.79 7.92 -7.54
C THR A 558 24.65 6.96 -8.71
N THR A 559 23.57 6.17 -8.70
CA THR A 559 23.15 5.34 -9.84
C THR A 559 21.82 5.85 -10.35
N TYR A 560 21.75 6.15 -11.65
CA TYR A 560 20.54 6.59 -12.33
C TYR A 560 19.84 5.41 -13.00
N LEU A 561 18.53 5.32 -12.81
CA LEU A 561 17.68 4.24 -13.29
C LEU A 561 16.49 4.85 -14.03
N GLN A 562 16.34 4.52 -15.31
CA GLN A 562 15.20 4.95 -16.13
C GLN A 562 14.16 3.83 -16.22
N CYS A 563 12.90 4.20 -15.99
CA CYS A 563 11.72 3.34 -16.08
C CYS A 563 10.97 3.58 -17.40
N LYS A 564 10.09 2.64 -17.78
CA LYS A 564 9.31 2.73 -19.02
C LYS A 564 8.21 3.78 -18.96
N ASN A 565 7.61 3.97 -17.79
CA ASN A 565 6.50 4.91 -17.57
C ASN A 565 6.48 5.41 -16.11
N VAL A 566 5.61 6.39 -15.84
CA VAL A 566 5.47 7.01 -14.50
C VAL A 566 4.99 6.03 -13.43
N ASN A 567 4.16 5.04 -13.79
CA ASN A 567 3.67 4.06 -12.82
C ASN A 567 4.81 3.15 -12.37
N GLU A 568 5.61 2.63 -13.30
CA GLU A 568 6.77 1.81 -12.99
C GLU A 568 7.77 2.58 -12.12
N LEU A 569 8.04 3.85 -12.45
CA LEU A 569 8.86 4.74 -11.64
C LEU A 569 8.35 4.84 -10.19
N ASN A 570 7.07 5.16 -10.00
CA ASN A 570 6.48 5.36 -8.68
C ASN A 570 6.54 4.10 -7.82
N HIS A 571 6.27 2.93 -8.42
CA HIS A 571 6.36 1.69 -7.67
C HIS A 571 7.81 1.29 -7.34
N TRP A 572 8.78 1.53 -8.23
CA TRP A 572 10.20 1.29 -7.89
C TRP A 572 10.71 2.26 -6.82
N LEU A 573 10.33 3.54 -6.89
CA LEU A 573 10.61 4.52 -5.84
C LEU A 573 10.05 4.05 -4.50
N SER A 574 8.78 3.61 -4.48
CA SER A 574 8.12 3.05 -3.29
C SER A 574 8.90 1.87 -2.72
N ALA A 575 9.16 0.85 -3.54
CA ALA A 575 9.82 -0.38 -3.09
C ALA A 575 11.23 -0.13 -2.54
N LEU A 576 12.04 0.70 -3.22
CA LEU A 576 13.39 1.04 -2.77
C LEU A 576 13.40 1.91 -1.50
N ARG A 577 12.47 2.85 -1.37
CA ARG A 577 12.35 3.70 -0.16
C ARG A 577 11.94 2.88 1.06
N LYS A 578 11.04 1.91 0.88
CA LYS A 578 10.64 0.95 1.92
C LYS A 578 11.77 0.04 2.33
N ALA A 579 12.43 -0.61 1.36
CA ALA A 579 13.54 -1.50 1.66
C ALA A 579 14.66 -0.76 2.43
N SER A 580 14.96 0.48 2.04
CA SER A 580 15.95 1.32 2.73
C SER A 580 15.42 2.09 3.94
N ALA A 581 14.14 1.94 4.32
CA ALA A 581 13.52 2.67 5.44
C ALA A 581 14.28 2.56 6.77
N PRO A 582 14.75 1.37 7.19
CA PRO A 582 15.44 1.19 8.47
C PRO A 582 16.84 1.82 8.54
N ASN A 583 17.37 2.35 7.44
CA ASN A 583 18.74 2.86 7.40
C ASN A 583 18.86 4.16 8.23
N PRO A 584 19.73 4.23 9.26
CA PRO A 584 19.82 5.37 10.16
C PRO A 584 20.42 6.63 9.50
N ASP A 585 21.39 6.49 8.58
CA ASP A 585 22.04 7.65 7.95
C ASP A 585 21.41 7.99 6.59
N LYS A 586 20.09 8.22 6.51
CA LYS A 586 19.50 8.78 5.28
C LYS A 586 19.97 10.22 5.08
N LEU A 587 20.25 10.58 3.83
CA LEU A 587 20.53 11.98 3.49
C LEU A 587 19.26 12.79 3.68
N ALA A 588 19.34 13.98 4.29
CA ALA A 588 18.19 14.87 4.41
C ALA A 588 17.86 15.62 3.11
N ALA A 589 18.87 15.78 2.24
CA ALA A 589 18.75 16.45 0.96
C ALA A 589 19.67 15.79 -0.08
N CYS A 590 19.24 15.80 -1.34
CA CYS A 590 20.05 15.37 -2.47
C CYS A 590 19.84 16.29 -3.68
N HIS A 591 20.75 16.21 -4.65
CA HIS A 591 20.60 16.95 -5.91
C HIS A 591 19.73 16.12 -6.87
N PRO A 592 18.58 16.63 -7.35
CA PRO A 592 17.75 15.94 -8.36
C PRO A 592 18.37 15.98 -9.76
N GLY A 593 19.48 16.69 -9.95
CA GLY A 593 20.21 16.80 -11.20
C GLY A 593 21.35 15.78 -11.37
N ALA A 594 22.10 15.93 -12.45
CA ALA A 594 23.36 15.24 -12.69
C ALA A 594 24.54 16.20 -12.61
N PHE A 595 25.68 15.74 -12.11
CA PHE A 595 26.88 16.57 -12.08
C PHE A 595 27.58 16.55 -13.45
N ARG A 596 27.74 17.72 -14.07
CA ARG A 596 28.42 17.95 -15.36
C ARG A 596 29.30 19.19 -15.28
N ALA A 597 30.43 19.10 -14.57
CA ALA A 597 31.26 20.23 -14.10
C ALA A 597 30.55 21.19 -13.12
N ARG A 598 29.23 21.31 -13.21
CA ARG A 598 28.31 21.85 -12.21
C ARG A 598 27.07 20.96 -12.13
N TRP A 599 26.30 21.05 -11.05
CA TRP A 599 25.02 20.35 -10.93
C TRP A 599 23.99 20.90 -11.91
N THR A 600 23.28 20.06 -12.67
CA THR A 600 22.25 20.53 -13.61
C THR A 600 21.00 21.08 -12.93
N CYS A 601 20.76 20.77 -11.65
CA CYS A 601 19.58 21.23 -10.91
C CYS A 601 19.75 22.65 -10.34
N CYS A 602 20.81 22.88 -9.57
CA CYS A 602 21.06 24.15 -8.86
C CYS A 602 22.28 24.92 -9.37
N LEU A 603 22.94 24.42 -10.43
CA LEU A 603 24.13 25.02 -11.04
C LEU A 603 25.35 25.14 -10.11
N HIS A 604 25.33 24.48 -8.95
CA HIS A 604 26.42 24.52 -7.99
C HIS A 604 27.70 23.89 -8.59
N PRO A 605 28.86 24.55 -8.51
CA PRO A 605 30.09 24.08 -9.17
C PRO A 605 30.74 22.91 -8.44
N GLU A 606 30.55 22.81 -7.12
CA GLU A 606 31.16 21.75 -6.32
C GLU A 606 30.33 20.46 -6.29
N ARG A 607 31.01 19.33 -6.49
CA ARG A 607 30.38 18.00 -6.46
C ARG A 607 29.94 17.58 -5.05
N SER A 608 30.71 17.94 -4.02
CA SER A 608 30.44 17.60 -2.62
C SER A 608 29.40 18.52 -1.95
N ALA A 609 28.82 19.45 -2.69
CA ALA A 609 27.86 20.40 -2.16
C ALA A 609 26.62 19.70 -1.58
N PRO A 610 26.04 20.22 -0.49
CA PRO A 610 24.80 19.68 0.08
C PRO A 610 23.68 19.71 -0.97
N GLY A 611 22.79 18.71 -0.92
CA GLY A 611 21.68 18.57 -1.85
C GLY A 611 20.76 19.79 -1.86
N CYS A 612 20.27 20.17 -3.04
CA CYS A 612 19.36 21.32 -3.20
C CYS A 612 17.87 20.99 -3.00
N SER A 613 17.49 19.71 -3.02
CA SER A 613 16.10 19.26 -2.79
C SER A 613 16.04 18.29 -1.62
N ARG A 614 14.94 18.32 -0.87
CA ARG A 614 14.74 17.45 0.30
C ARG A 614 14.49 16.02 -0.17
N THR A 615 15.03 15.04 0.55
CA THR A 615 14.67 13.65 0.29
C THR A 615 13.27 13.35 0.84
N HIS A 616 12.51 12.55 0.11
CA HIS A 616 11.16 12.17 0.47
C HIS A 616 11.11 10.73 1.00
N SER A 617 10.85 10.58 2.29
CA SER A 617 10.54 9.30 2.91
C SER A 617 9.06 8.91 2.80
N ALA A 618 8.17 9.88 2.59
CA ALA A 618 6.78 9.78 3.03
C ALA A 618 5.79 9.07 2.08
N VAL A 619 6.12 8.87 0.81
CA VAL A 619 5.15 8.26 -0.14
C VAL A 619 5.60 6.87 -0.50
N THR A 620 4.94 5.89 0.12
CA THR A 620 5.12 4.48 -0.19
C THR A 620 3.76 3.83 -0.46
N LEU A 621 3.63 3.13 -1.57
CA LEU A 621 2.44 2.40 -2.00
C LEU A 621 2.43 1.03 -1.33
N GLY A 622 1.38 0.65 -0.60
CA GLY A 622 1.27 -0.69 0.02
C GLY A 622 1.28 -1.82 -1.01
N ASP A 623 2.22 -2.76 -0.87
CA ASP A 623 2.38 -3.93 -1.75
C ASP A 623 2.39 -5.21 -0.90
N TRP A 624 1.97 -6.34 -1.48
CA TRP A 624 1.94 -7.63 -0.77
C TRP A 624 3.33 -8.13 -0.35
N SER A 625 4.37 -7.70 -1.05
CA SER A 625 5.77 -8.05 -0.81
C SER A 625 6.46 -7.10 0.17
N ASP A 626 5.70 -6.22 0.82
CA ASP A 626 6.24 -5.31 1.82
C ASP A 626 6.90 -6.06 2.98
N PRO A 627 8.07 -5.59 3.47
CA PRO A 627 8.66 -6.12 4.69
C PRO A 627 7.67 -6.06 5.86
N LEU A 628 7.72 -7.06 6.72
CA LEU A 628 6.92 -7.07 7.95
C LEU A 628 7.50 -6.04 8.94
N ASP A 629 6.63 -5.18 9.46
CA ASP A 629 6.96 -4.20 10.51
C ASP A 629 6.13 -4.53 11.77
N PRO A 630 6.65 -5.35 12.69
CA PRO A 630 5.87 -5.83 13.82
C PRO A 630 5.37 -4.70 14.71
N ASP A 631 6.12 -3.60 14.86
CA ASP A 631 5.73 -2.48 15.72
C ASP A 631 4.55 -1.71 15.11
N ALA A 632 4.59 -1.46 13.80
CA ALA A 632 3.47 -0.83 13.09
C ALA A 632 2.20 -1.70 13.10
N GLU A 633 2.36 -3.02 12.98
CA GLU A 633 1.22 -3.94 13.06
C GLU A 633 0.65 -3.99 14.48
N VAL A 634 1.48 -4.04 15.53
CA VAL A 634 1.03 -4.01 16.94
C VAL A 634 0.37 -2.68 17.28
N GLN A 635 0.89 -1.54 16.80
CA GLN A 635 0.25 -0.24 16.97
C GLN A 635 -1.16 -0.20 16.37
N THR A 636 -1.37 -0.89 15.24
CA THR A 636 -2.70 -0.98 14.63
C THR A 636 -3.63 -1.87 15.47
N VAL A 637 -3.14 -3.00 15.98
CA VAL A 637 -3.91 -3.87 16.89
C VAL A 637 -4.28 -3.13 18.18
N TYR A 638 -3.32 -2.42 18.78
CA TYR A 638 -3.53 -1.56 19.95
C TYR A 638 -4.66 -0.54 19.70
N ARG A 639 -4.69 0.12 18.54
CA ARG A 639 -5.75 1.06 18.19
C ARG A 639 -7.13 0.41 18.17
N GLN A 640 -7.26 -0.79 17.60
CA GLN A 640 -8.54 -1.50 17.57
C GLN A 640 -8.98 -1.88 18.99
N LEU A 641 -8.04 -2.31 19.83
CA LEU A 641 -8.28 -2.61 21.24
C LEU A 641 -8.72 -1.38 22.04
N LEU A 642 -8.14 -0.20 21.77
CA LEU A 642 -8.57 1.05 22.40
C LEU A 642 -10.02 1.40 22.09
N LEU A 643 -10.48 1.19 20.84
CA LEU A 643 -11.88 1.44 20.46
C LEU A 643 -12.86 0.51 21.18
N GLY A 644 -12.42 -0.71 21.52
CA GLY A 644 -13.19 -1.70 22.27
C GLY A 644 -12.99 -1.66 23.79
N ARG A 645 -12.11 -0.78 24.31
CA ARG A 645 -11.67 -0.78 25.72
C ARG A 645 -12.85 -0.66 26.70
N ASP A 646 -13.76 0.26 26.44
CA ASP A 646 -14.88 0.50 27.35
C ASP A 646 -15.87 -0.67 27.30
N GLN A 647 -16.07 -1.29 26.14
CA GLN A 647 -16.87 -2.52 26.02
C GLN A 647 -16.24 -3.70 26.78
N ILE A 648 -14.91 -3.81 26.81
CA ILE A 648 -14.21 -4.82 27.61
C ILE A 648 -14.50 -4.60 29.10
N ARG A 649 -14.38 -3.36 29.58
CA ARG A 649 -14.63 -3.01 30.99
C ARG A 649 -16.08 -3.32 31.39
N MET A 650 -17.05 -2.82 30.62
CA MET A 650 -18.48 -3.05 30.88
C MET A 650 -18.85 -4.55 30.86
N LYS A 651 -18.37 -5.31 29.87
CA LYS A 651 -18.79 -6.70 29.65
C LYS A 651 -18.12 -7.70 30.60
N PHE A 652 -16.89 -7.44 31.04
CA PHE A 652 -16.09 -8.43 31.78
C PHE A 652 -15.72 -8.01 33.21
N LEU A 653 -15.84 -6.73 33.58
CA LEU A 653 -15.39 -6.23 34.90
C LEU A 653 -16.48 -5.54 35.74
N GLU A 654 -17.59 -5.08 35.16
CA GLU A 654 -18.63 -4.32 35.90
C GLU A 654 -19.64 -5.14 36.73
N ASP A 655 -19.47 -6.47 36.85
CA ASP A 655 -20.23 -7.29 37.82
C ASP A 655 -19.74 -7.13 39.28
N LEU A 656 -18.83 -6.19 39.57
CA LEU A 656 -18.32 -5.91 40.92
C LEU A 656 -19.16 -4.86 41.65
N SER A 657 -20.45 -5.14 41.87
CA SER A 657 -21.26 -4.41 42.85
C SER A 657 -21.57 -5.34 44.03
N PRO A 658 -20.93 -5.17 45.21
CA PRO A 658 -21.23 -5.96 46.40
C PRO A 658 -22.59 -5.63 47.07
N ASP A 659 -23.43 -4.80 46.44
CA ASP A 659 -24.71 -4.36 47.02
C ASP A 659 -25.92 -5.24 46.64
N ALA A 660 -25.76 -6.23 45.76
CA ALA A 660 -26.86 -7.14 45.41
C ALA A 660 -27.05 -8.33 46.39
N ALA A 661 -26.31 -8.35 47.50
CA ALA A 661 -26.45 -9.39 48.55
C ALA A 661 -27.35 -8.95 49.73
N GLN A 662 -28.04 -7.81 49.62
CA GLN A 662 -28.81 -7.23 50.74
C GLN A 662 -30.25 -6.84 50.41
N GLU A 663 -30.92 -7.51 49.49
CA GLU A 663 -32.39 -7.53 49.45
C GLU A 663 -32.90 -8.94 49.09
N ALA A 664 -32.67 -9.90 49.99
CA ALA A 664 -33.45 -11.13 50.02
C ALA A 664 -34.62 -10.93 51.00
N ASP A 665 -35.70 -10.36 50.49
CA ASP A 665 -37.01 -10.40 51.16
C ASP A 665 -37.60 -11.82 50.98
N PRO A 666 -38.03 -12.52 52.04
CA PRO A 666 -38.52 -13.89 51.92
C PRO A 666 -40.03 -13.87 51.63
N GLY A 667 -40.41 -13.80 50.36
CA GLY A 667 -41.81 -14.01 49.99
C GLY A 667 -42.13 -13.82 48.52
N GLY A 668 -42.68 -14.88 47.89
CA GLY A 668 -43.53 -14.72 46.70
C GLY A 668 -43.04 -15.40 45.42
N ASP A 669 -43.43 -16.66 45.29
CA ASP A 669 -43.82 -17.43 44.11
C ASP A 669 -43.46 -17.00 42.66
N SER A 670 -42.90 -18.00 41.95
CA SER A 670 -42.99 -18.33 40.52
C SER A 670 -42.90 -17.22 39.45
N GLY A 671 -41.79 -17.22 38.72
CA GLY A 671 -41.69 -16.61 37.39
C GLY A 671 -40.24 -16.56 36.91
N THR A 672 -39.81 -17.55 36.11
CA THR A 672 -38.55 -17.51 35.36
C THR A 672 -38.58 -16.39 34.31
N PRO A 673 -37.65 -15.42 34.32
CA PRO A 673 -37.36 -14.62 33.14
C PRO A 673 -36.19 -15.27 32.38
N GLU A 674 -36.48 -15.83 31.21
CA GLU A 674 -35.48 -16.08 30.17
C GLU A 674 -34.87 -14.73 29.77
N GLY A 675 -33.58 -14.55 30.06
CA GLY A 675 -32.86 -13.34 29.67
C GLY A 675 -31.63 -13.01 30.52
N ALA A 676 -30.85 -14.01 30.93
CA ALA A 676 -29.54 -13.76 31.56
C ALA A 676 -28.47 -13.62 30.47
N SER A 677 -27.82 -12.45 30.38
CA SER A 677 -26.52 -12.32 29.73
C SER A 677 -25.54 -13.32 30.35
N PRO A 678 -24.71 -14.02 29.56
CA PRO A 678 -23.84 -15.05 30.12
C PRO A 678 -22.81 -14.37 31.02
N THR A 679 -22.82 -14.72 32.31
CA THR A 679 -21.80 -14.28 33.28
C THR A 679 -20.42 -14.72 32.77
N ALA A 680 -19.52 -13.75 32.57
CA ALA A 680 -18.17 -14.05 32.09
C ALA A 680 -17.43 -14.96 33.08
N SER A 681 -16.75 -15.99 32.56
CA SER A 681 -15.98 -16.93 33.39
C SER A 681 -14.82 -16.24 34.11
N SER A 682 -14.40 -16.76 35.27
CA SER A 682 -13.27 -16.22 36.06
C SER A 682 -12.00 -15.99 35.22
N GLY A 683 -11.69 -16.91 34.31
CA GLY A 683 -10.54 -16.79 33.41
C GLY A 683 -10.68 -15.70 32.35
N GLN A 684 -11.89 -15.44 31.83
CA GLN A 684 -12.15 -14.32 30.91
C GLN A 684 -11.95 -12.97 31.59
N ARG A 685 -12.32 -12.86 32.87
CA ARG A 685 -12.14 -11.64 33.65
C ARG A 685 -10.65 -11.34 33.91
N GLU A 686 -9.87 -12.36 34.25
CA GLU A 686 -8.42 -12.22 34.45
C GLU A 686 -7.69 -11.82 33.15
N ALA A 687 -8.03 -12.44 32.03
CA ALA A 687 -7.46 -12.09 30.73
C ALA A 687 -7.84 -10.67 30.28
N ALA A 688 -9.09 -10.25 30.53
CA ALA A 688 -9.54 -8.89 30.27
C ALA A 688 -8.78 -7.87 31.14
N ALA A 689 -8.55 -8.17 32.42
CA ALA A 689 -7.79 -7.31 33.32
C ALA A 689 -6.33 -7.13 32.86
N ARG A 690 -5.63 -8.24 32.54
CA ARG A 690 -4.25 -8.20 32.01
C ARG A 690 -4.16 -7.40 30.71
N LEU A 691 -5.12 -7.58 29.82
CA LEU A 691 -5.18 -6.83 28.56
C LEU A 691 -5.35 -5.32 28.81
N LEU A 692 -6.25 -4.93 29.71
CA LEU A 692 -6.49 -3.53 30.04
C LEU A 692 -5.28 -2.87 30.69
N GLU A 693 -4.57 -3.56 31.58
CA GLU A 693 -3.33 -3.05 32.21
C GLU A 693 -2.26 -2.72 31.16
N VAL A 694 -2.07 -3.61 30.19
CA VAL A 694 -1.12 -3.40 29.08
C VAL A 694 -1.56 -2.22 28.19
N LEU A 695 -2.87 -2.10 27.91
CA LEU A 695 -3.40 -0.98 27.14
C LEU A 695 -3.19 0.36 27.85
N GLU A 696 -3.38 0.41 29.17
CA GLU A 696 -3.14 1.61 29.98
C GLU A 696 -1.66 1.99 30.02
N ALA A 697 -0.74 1.02 30.13
CA ALA A 697 0.70 1.29 30.06
C ALA A 697 1.12 1.87 28.70
N LEU A 698 0.55 1.36 27.61
CA LEU A 698 0.77 1.89 26.25
C LEU A 698 0.17 3.29 26.07
N ASP A 699 -1.01 3.57 26.64
CA ASP A 699 -1.65 4.89 26.60
C ASP A 699 -0.75 5.93 27.28
N ARG A 700 -0.25 5.64 28.48
CA ARG A 700 0.71 6.49 29.21
C ARG A 700 1.98 6.75 28.40
N ALA A 701 2.54 5.72 27.77
CA ALA A 701 3.75 5.87 26.96
C ALA A 701 3.53 6.78 25.74
N HIS A 702 2.36 6.69 25.09
CA HIS A 702 1.98 7.60 24.00
C HIS A 702 1.81 9.04 24.49
N GLU A 703 1.19 9.25 25.65
CA GLU A 703 1.03 10.56 26.27
C GLU A 703 2.37 11.22 26.64
N GLU A 704 3.29 10.46 27.27
CA GLU A 704 4.62 10.94 27.62
C GLU A 704 5.41 11.38 26.39
N PHE A 705 5.37 10.60 25.32
CA PHE A 705 6.07 10.92 24.07
C PHE A 705 5.47 12.15 23.39
N GLN A 706 4.15 12.31 23.44
CA GLN A 706 3.48 13.49 22.93
C GLN A 706 3.87 14.75 23.72
N GLN A 707 3.96 14.66 25.05
CA GLN A 707 4.37 15.78 25.90
C GLN A 707 5.85 16.16 25.70
N GLN A 708 6.73 15.19 25.44
CA GLN A 708 8.14 15.46 25.13
C GLN A 708 8.30 16.21 23.81
N GLU A 709 7.56 15.82 22.76
CA GLU A 709 7.55 16.56 21.49
C GLU A 709 6.99 17.97 21.65
N GLU A 710 5.85 18.12 22.33
CA GLU A 710 5.24 19.43 22.58
C GLU A 710 6.13 20.33 23.48
N GLY A 711 6.96 19.74 24.33
CA GLY A 711 7.95 20.42 25.17
C GLY A 711 9.26 20.78 24.45
N GLU A 712 9.69 19.98 23.48
CA GLU A 712 10.80 20.34 22.57
C GLU A 712 10.35 21.36 21.51
N GLU A 713 9.06 21.38 21.14
CA GLU A 713 8.41 22.39 20.28
C GLU A 713 7.91 23.63 21.06
N ALA A 714 8.64 24.13 22.06
CA ALA A 714 8.36 25.47 22.58
C ALA A 714 8.44 26.50 21.43
N PRO A 715 7.43 27.39 21.28
CA PRO A 715 7.02 27.87 19.98
C PRO A 715 7.88 29.03 19.45
N GLY A 716 8.53 28.82 18.29
CA GLY A 716 8.70 29.91 17.34
C GLY A 716 7.32 30.30 16.80
N PRO A 717 6.92 31.59 16.81
CA PRO A 717 5.53 31.95 16.61
C PRO A 717 5.13 31.75 15.15
N LEU A 718 4.27 30.75 14.90
CA LEU A 718 3.50 30.64 13.67
C LEU A 718 2.07 30.20 13.97
N ARG A 719 1.16 31.19 13.97
CA ARG A 719 -0.17 31.26 13.31
C ARG A 719 -1.24 31.91 14.18
N PRO A 720 -2.24 32.61 13.60
CA PRO A 720 -2.59 32.69 12.17
C PRO A 720 -1.68 33.57 11.32
#